data_AF-A0A1G2XZG8-F1
#
_entry.id   AF-A0A1G2XZG8-F1
#
_cell.length_a   1.000
_cell.length_b   1.000
_cell.length_c   1.000
_cell.angle_alpha   90.00
_cell.angle_beta   90.00
_cell.angle_gamma   90.00
#
_symmetry.space_group_name_H-M   'P 1'
#
loop_
_entity.id
_entity.type
_entity.pdbx_description
1 polymer ?
#
loop_
_entity_poly.entity_id
_entity_poly.type
_entity_poly.pdbx_seq_one_letter_code
_entity_poly.pdbx_strand_id
1 'polypeptide(L)'
;MFILETKDTKALRKIFTIKILRALVPSWLKGFRDMKKTKQFVFNKNGSALIMTIVLTVMLAAVAVMFLAMARMDKASTSNIADNKMLDLTAMSIIEIINKELVYDTPGVAIKADVNELERPQYFEYKDYPDSNDPWLASIEPYLFDKKDTVKASTYKWHQISDITGYLAAHDFEVQDVNVKPVGLSSLYDVQDYPIFDMNEGGVFYKISGTTKTIAHNGISADADGDGIADSKWFELSDMRTTNGRVFAAVRIIDNGAMANVNTAYQFNPDDNDGNNINGVSQTRIDLENLLKSGDTITALHNARTDNQADWPGFLQNIVWDFNNFPENGYRPFDMTDELELRYRFCISGQNESRFETAVPNTSKITDKTYKAEYIYDSSTDCSLDDWENRLSEPNYILRRHLLTTYNCDRIIDPNGNKMLNINDANTTSLYNLFSKVYDSNTAAQIAVNISDYRDADSDVNVFTAPNTGKKFYGFEAPCVYISEIAYKHWQTGVVPPGEEYKSYAIELYKPYTQDDSADLSDWSLYVGATEVKIKNWSSGKYHVIRWKSASDSAPLQADSSVQVQDEDLDVDNPPFILPATLIRLERKAQNGDKIIVDMEAVPSNMIQLETHYKQRDNRKHQCIRRIWSAVINNDNTTLGSDNTFAPDDANIIPTYPANSPLTNIGEIGSIFRKSAYIYRDANGFHSIENFIGSVASLKLEENVRINLTDETLYPVFNFVTALKTPYANDSNETRVKGRININTAPARVIAQLPWVSQRIGGYDDLALAKAIVAYRDKLKEEGTSEPNYNYEGRPDANGFESTARLMKVRNLSPTYKNYSIDCYARDGNDLAGFPDLSPGTTGDEAKDDMEERDVIFARISDLVTVRSDVFTAYILVRIGTNGPQKRYIAILDRSEVKTPSDKVKIRAFQYVPDAR
;
A
#
# COMPACT_ATOMS: atom_id res chain seq x y z
N MET A 1 37.59 32.09 -19.60
CA MET A 1 36.29 32.61 -20.07
C MET A 1 35.25 31.67 -19.49
N PHE A 2 34.32 31.99 -18.58
CA PHE A 2 33.73 33.22 -18.01
C PHE A 2 33.52 32.98 -16.49
N ILE A 3 33.99 33.86 -15.59
CA ILE A 3 33.25 34.89 -14.81
C ILE A 3 32.08 34.35 -13.96
N LEU A 4 32.32 34.24 -12.64
CA LEU A 4 31.33 34.60 -11.62
C LEU A 4 31.98 35.52 -10.59
N GLU A 5 31.33 36.66 -10.41
CA GLU A 5 31.74 37.85 -9.70
C GLU A 5 31.07 37.81 -8.32
N THR A 6 31.84 37.58 -7.23
CA THR A 6 31.34 37.78 -5.87
C THR A 6 31.96 39.05 -5.26
N LYS A 7 31.08 40.02 -5.06
CA LYS A 7 31.27 41.22 -4.24
C LYS A 7 31.40 40.78 -2.78
N ASP A 8 32.63 40.70 -2.26
CA ASP A 8 33.04 41.38 -1.00
C ASP A 8 34.47 40.97 -0.60
N THR A 9 35.46 41.59 -1.27
CA THR A 9 36.88 41.31 -1.05
C THR A 9 37.53 42.19 0.03
N LYS A 10 36.75 42.93 0.84
CA LYS A 10 37.29 43.86 1.84
C LYS A 10 37.49 43.25 3.24
N ALA A 11 36.80 42.17 3.59
CA ALA A 11 36.94 41.54 4.92
C ALA A 11 38.08 40.50 4.98
N LEU A 12 38.27 39.68 3.93
CA LEU A 12 39.26 38.60 3.91
C LEU A 12 40.72 39.07 3.76
N ARG A 13 40.97 40.25 3.18
CA ARG A 13 42.32 40.83 3.08
C ARG A 13 42.87 41.37 4.41
N LYS A 14 42.03 41.57 5.43
CA LYS A 14 42.44 42.20 6.69
C LYS A 14 42.89 41.22 7.78
N ILE A 15 42.45 39.95 7.72
CA ILE A 15 42.76 38.96 8.77
C ILE A 15 44.01 38.14 8.45
N PHE A 16 44.26 37.80 7.19
CA PHE A 16 45.43 36.99 6.81
C PHE A 16 46.76 37.76 6.79
N THR A 17 46.73 39.10 6.73
CA THR A 17 47.93 39.92 6.54
C THR A 17 48.54 40.46 7.85
N ILE A 18 47.88 40.32 9.02
CA ILE A 18 48.26 41.11 10.22
C ILE A 18 48.87 40.29 11.38
N LYS A 19 48.71 38.96 11.47
CA LYS A 19 49.29 38.18 12.59
C LYS A 19 50.66 37.55 12.32
N ILE A 20 50.91 37.02 11.12
CA ILE A 20 52.21 36.37 10.80
C ILE A 20 53.31 37.43 10.54
N LEU A 21 52.96 38.58 9.96
CA LEU A 21 53.90 39.70 9.72
C LEU A 21 54.27 40.50 10.98
N ARG A 22 53.55 40.34 12.11
CA ARG A 22 53.89 41.03 13.37
C ARG A 22 54.84 40.26 14.28
N ALA A 23 55.01 38.94 14.10
CA ALA A 23 55.89 38.14 14.95
C ALA A 23 57.36 38.12 14.48
N LEU A 24 57.63 38.36 13.19
CA LEU A 24 58.98 38.20 12.60
C LEU A 24 59.76 39.51 12.40
N VAL A 25 59.18 40.67 12.72
CA VAL A 25 59.76 41.99 12.40
C VAL A 25 60.44 42.76 13.57
N PRO A 26 60.26 42.46 14.89
CA PRO A 26 60.84 43.34 15.92
C PRO A 26 62.37 43.29 16.09
N SER A 27 63.08 42.25 15.63
CA SER A 27 64.53 42.12 15.89
C SER A 27 65.42 42.82 14.87
N TRP A 28 64.92 43.15 13.67
CA TRP A 28 65.77 43.66 12.58
C TRP A 28 65.75 45.19 12.45
N LEU A 29 64.67 45.85 12.89
CA LEU A 29 64.50 47.31 12.78
C LEU A 29 65.13 48.13 13.91
N LYS A 30 65.62 47.49 14.99
CA LYS A 30 66.30 48.20 16.09
C LYS A 30 67.75 48.60 15.75
N GLY A 31 68.37 47.98 14.75
CA GLY A 31 69.76 48.28 14.33
C GLY A 31 69.91 49.50 13.41
N PHE A 32 68.83 49.99 12.80
CA PHE A 32 68.91 51.03 11.76
C PHE A 32 68.69 52.47 12.25
N ARG A 33 68.33 52.69 13.53
CA ARG A 33 67.95 54.03 14.01
C ARG A 33 69.07 54.85 14.65
N ASP A 34 70.26 54.29 14.89
CA ASP A 34 71.37 54.99 15.55
C ASP A 34 72.56 55.40 14.64
N MET A 35 72.48 55.22 13.33
CA MET A 35 73.51 55.74 12.41
C MET A 35 73.20 57.17 11.94
N LYS A 36 73.24 58.13 12.88
CA LYS A 36 73.51 59.53 12.54
C LYS A 36 74.90 59.91 13.08
N LYS A 37 75.77 60.27 12.14
CA LYS A 37 77.15 60.78 12.30
C LYS A 37 78.24 59.71 12.44
N THR A 38 78.80 59.26 11.32
CA THR A 38 80.27 59.32 11.10
C THR A 38 80.68 58.94 9.67
N LYS A 39 81.52 59.81 9.10
CA LYS A 39 82.52 59.63 8.03
C LYS A 39 82.08 59.09 6.65
N GLN A 40 82.34 59.93 5.64
CA GLN A 40 82.44 59.60 4.22
C GLN A 40 83.24 58.31 4.01
N PHE A 41 82.59 57.26 3.51
CA PHE A 41 83.27 56.11 2.92
C PHE A 41 83.68 56.47 1.49
N VAL A 42 84.99 56.56 1.28
CA VAL A 42 85.61 56.57 -0.04
C VAL A 42 85.30 55.24 -0.73
N PHE A 43 84.66 55.31 -1.90
CA PHE A 43 84.38 54.14 -2.73
C PHE A 43 85.68 53.53 -3.27
N ASN A 44 86.15 52.46 -2.63
CA ASN A 44 87.12 51.54 -3.22
C ASN A 44 86.40 50.54 -4.15
N LYS A 45 87.00 50.27 -5.31
CA LYS A 45 86.48 49.45 -6.44
C LYS A 45 86.11 47.98 -6.12
N ASN A 46 86.09 47.55 -4.85
CA ASN A 46 85.83 46.16 -4.45
C ASN A 46 84.50 45.96 -3.67
N GLY A 47 83.69 47.01 -3.48
CA GLY A 47 82.42 46.95 -2.74
C GLY A 47 81.18 46.51 -3.53
N SER A 48 81.17 46.63 -4.87
CA SER A 48 80.01 46.20 -5.68
C SER A 48 79.91 44.69 -5.82
N ALA A 49 81.04 43.97 -5.76
CA ALA A 49 81.08 42.51 -5.85
C ALA A 49 80.36 41.85 -4.67
N LEU A 50 80.60 42.32 -3.43
CA LEU A 50 79.99 41.73 -2.22
C LEU A 50 78.47 41.93 -2.18
N ILE A 51 77.98 43.13 -2.54
CA ILE A 51 76.55 43.41 -2.63
C ILE A 51 75.92 42.57 -3.75
N MET A 52 76.59 42.44 -4.90
CA MET A 52 76.14 41.59 -6.00
C MET A 52 76.07 40.12 -5.58
N THR A 53 77.04 39.60 -4.82
CA THR A 53 77.03 38.22 -4.31
C THR A 53 75.89 37.99 -3.32
N ILE A 54 75.64 38.93 -2.40
CA ILE A 54 74.54 38.83 -1.42
C ILE A 54 73.19 38.89 -2.14
N VAL A 55 73.02 39.81 -3.10
CA VAL A 55 71.78 39.91 -3.88
C VAL A 55 71.57 38.65 -4.74
N LEU A 56 72.61 38.12 -5.38
CA LEU A 56 72.55 36.87 -6.14
C LEU A 56 72.21 35.67 -5.26
N THR A 57 72.81 35.53 -4.08
CA THR A 57 72.51 34.42 -3.16
C THR A 57 71.10 34.53 -2.58
N VAL A 58 70.62 35.73 -2.25
CA VAL A 58 69.23 35.93 -1.81
C VAL A 58 68.24 35.66 -2.95
N MET A 59 68.54 36.08 -4.19
CA MET A 59 67.71 35.72 -5.35
C MET A 59 67.69 34.22 -5.61
N LEU A 60 68.85 33.55 -5.58
CA LEU A 60 68.95 32.09 -5.72
C LEU A 60 68.18 31.36 -4.61
N ALA A 61 68.28 31.83 -3.36
CA ALA A 61 67.52 31.28 -2.24
C ALA A 61 66.01 31.48 -2.41
N ALA A 62 65.57 32.66 -2.86
CA ALA A 62 64.16 32.94 -3.12
C ALA A 62 63.60 32.05 -4.25
N VAL A 63 64.37 31.88 -5.33
CA VAL A 63 64.02 30.99 -6.45
C VAL A 63 63.96 29.52 -5.97
N ALA A 64 64.92 29.07 -5.18
CA ALA A 64 64.91 27.71 -4.61
C ALA A 64 63.70 27.46 -3.70
N VAL A 65 63.31 28.44 -2.87
CA VAL A 65 62.10 28.35 -2.03
C VAL A 65 60.83 28.35 -2.88
N MET A 66 60.75 29.14 -3.96
CA MET A 66 59.63 29.09 -4.90
C MET A 66 59.52 27.72 -5.59
N PHE A 67 60.63 27.13 -6.03
CA PHE A 67 60.60 25.78 -6.61
C PHE A 67 60.15 24.71 -5.61
N LEU A 68 60.59 24.80 -4.34
CA LEU A 68 60.13 23.89 -3.30
C LEU A 68 58.63 24.07 -2.99
N ALA A 69 58.14 25.32 -2.99
CA ALA A 69 56.73 25.63 -2.81
C ALA A 69 55.88 25.10 -3.98
N MET A 70 56.32 25.30 -5.23
CA MET A 70 55.67 24.73 -6.42
C MET A 70 55.65 23.20 -6.36
N ALA A 71 56.78 22.54 -6.07
CA ALA A 71 56.82 21.09 -5.98
C ALA A 71 55.90 20.53 -4.87
N ARG A 72 55.78 21.24 -3.74
CA ARG A 72 54.81 20.88 -2.67
C ARG A 72 53.37 21.10 -3.11
N MET A 73 53.09 22.18 -3.83
CA MET A 73 51.76 22.51 -4.35
C MET A 73 51.34 21.52 -5.44
N ASP A 74 52.23 21.15 -6.35
CA ASP A 74 52.00 20.13 -7.38
C ASP A 74 51.75 18.76 -6.74
N LYS A 75 52.54 18.38 -5.73
CA LYS A 75 52.32 17.15 -4.99
C LYS A 75 50.98 17.15 -4.24
N ALA A 76 50.61 18.26 -3.60
CA ALA A 76 49.33 18.40 -2.91
C ALA A 76 48.14 18.38 -3.89
N SER A 77 48.24 19.06 -5.02
CA SER A 77 47.24 19.05 -6.09
C SER A 77 47.05 17.64 -6.67
N THR A 78 48.16 16.95 -6.97
CA THR A 78 48.12 15.57 -7.48
C THR A 78 47.52 14.62 -6.45
N SER A 79 47.86 14.77 -5.16
CA SER A 79 47.25 13.98 -4.07
C SER A 79 45.75 14.22 -3.98
N ASN A 80 45.31 15.49 -3.96
CA ASN A 80 43.89 15.83 -3.88
C ASN A 80 43.09 15.29 -5.07
N ILE A 81 43.65 15.30 -6.28
CA ILE A 81 43.03 14.70 -7.47
C ILE A 81 42.92 13.18 -7.31
N ALA A 82 43.98 12.53 -6.84
CA ALA A 82 43.99 11.09 -6.60
C ALA A 82 42.99 10.68 -5.51
N ASP A 83 42.94 11.42 -4.40
CA ASP A 83 42.00 11.22 -3.30
C ASP A 83 40.56 11.42 -3.76
N ASN A 84 40.29 12.50 -4.52
CA ASN A 84 38.96 12.76 -5.07
C ASN A 84 38.48 11.64 -6.00
N LYS A 85 39.36 11.18 -6.90
CA LYS A 85 39.05 10.07 -7.80
C LYS A 85 38.81 8.77 -7.03
N MET A 86 39.56 8.56 -5.96
CA MET A 86 39.38 7.38 -5.11
C MET A 86 38.06 7.42 -4.35
N LEU A 87 37.64 8.58 -3.82
CA LEU A 87 36.31 8.73 -3.21
C LEU A 87 35.20 8.44 -4.23
N ASP A 88 35.33 8.90 -5.48
CA ASP A 88 34.37 8.59 -6.55
C ASP A 88 34.31 7.07 -6.84
N LEU A 89 35.48 6.40 -6.93
CA LEU A 89 35.55 4.95 -7.12
C LEU A 89 34.98 4.16 -5.93
N THR A 90 35.16 4.69 -4.72
CA THR A 90 34.62 4.11 -3.49
C THR A 90 33.11 4.15 -3.52
N ALA A 91 32.52 5.31 -3.84
CA ALA A 91 31.07 5.45 -3.95
C ALA A 91 30.49 4.51 -5.01
N MET A 92 31.14 4.35 -6.17
CA MET A 92 30.74 3.37 -7.19
C MET A 92 30.83 1.93 -6.71
N SER A 93 31.81 1.61 -5.86
CA SER A 93 31.95 0.26 -5.29
C SER A 93 30.86 -0.03 -4.26
N ILE A 94 30.48 0.98 -3.47
CA ILE A 94 29.29 0.90 -2.60
C ILE A 94 28.03 0.66 -3.44
N ILE A 95 27.85 1.36 -4.56
CA ILE A 95 26.72 1.11 -5.46
C ILE A 95 26.68 -0.33 -5.97
N GLU A 96 27.83 -0.93 -6.31
CA GLU A 96 27.84 -2.34 -6.73
C GLU A 96 27.54 -3.32 -5.57
N ILE A 97 27.89 -2.97 -4.33
CA ILE A 97 27.45 -3.73 -3.15
C ILE A 97 25.93 -3.64 -2.99
N ILE A 98 25.37 -2.43 -3.04
CA ILE A 98 23.92 -2.21 -2.93
C ILE A 98 23.18 -2.91 -4.07
N ASN A 99 23.70 -2.83 -5.30
CA ASN A 99 23.16 -3.51 -6.47
C ASN A 99 23.04 -5.02 -6.22
N LYS A 100 24.10 -5.65 -5.68
CA LYS A 100 24.09 -7.08 -5.36
C LYS A 100 23.01 -7.42 -4.33
N GLU A 101 22.90 -6.65 -3.24
CA GLU A 101 21.88 -6.91 -2.21
C GLU A 101 20.47 -6.78 -2.80
N LEU A 102 20.16 -5.68 -3.49
CA LEU A 102 18.84 -5.45 -4.10
C LEU A 102 18.46 -6.46 -5.20
N VAL A 103 19.44 -7.01 -5.93
CA VAL A 103 19.20 -8.07 -6.93
C VAL A 103 18.74 -9.36 -6.25
N TYR A 104 19.45 -9.81 -5.20
CA TYR A 104 19.08 -11.05 -4.52
C TYR A 104 17.80 -10.91 -3.69
N ASP A 105 17.58 -9.73 -3.15
CA ASP A 105 16.37 -9.37 -2.42
C ASP A 105 15.11 -9.30 -3.32
N THR A 106 15.28 -9.29 -4.65
CA THR A 106 14.13 -9.33 -5.56
C THR A 106 13.42 -10.69 -5.48
N PRO A 107 12.09 -10.74 -5.23
CA PRO A 107 11.36 -12.00 -5.10
C PRO A 107 11.53 -12.95 -6.27
N GLY A 108 11.81 -14.22 -5.94
CA GLY A 108 12.08 -15.28 -6.90
C GLY A 108 13.46 -15.28 -7.55
N VAL A 109 14.28 -14.25 -7.36
CA VAL A 109 15.63 -14.18 -7.97
C VAL A 109 16.62 -15.05 -7.22
N ALA A 110 16.64 -15.00 -5.89
CA ALA A 110 17.51 -15.86 -5.08
C ALA A 110 17.20 -17.35 -5.26
N ILE A 111 15.93 -17.71 -5.43
CA ILE A 111 15.50 -19.08 -5.78
C ILE A 111 16.15 -19.51 -7.09
N LYS A 112 16.12 -18.66 -8.13
CA LYS A 112 16.75 -18.94 -9.44
C LYS A 112 18.28 -18.97 -9.40
N ALA A 113 18.88 -18.36 -8.37
CA ALA A 113 20.31 -18.40 -8.12
C ALA A 113 20.76 -19.63 -7.32
N ASP A 114 19.82 -20.50 -6.91
CA ASP A 114 20.07 -21.63 -6.01
C ASP A 114 20.78 -21.20 -4.71
N VAL A 115 20.39 -20.03 -4.16
CA VAL A 115 20.88 -19.59 -2.86
C VAL A 115 20.26 -20.46 -1.76
N ASN A 116 21.01 -20.75 -0.69
CA ASN A 116 20.51 -21.53 0.43
C ASN A 116 19.66 -20.65 1.38
N GLU A 117 18.35 -20.89 1.41
CA GLU A 117 17.39 -20.20 2.30
C GLU A 117 17.77 -20.32 3.78
N LEU A 118 18.33 -21.46 4.21
CA LEU A 118 18.74 -21.65 5.61
C LEU A 118 19.93 -20.76 6.01
N GLU A 119 20.75 -20.36 5.04
CA GLU A 119 21.91 -19.50 5.26
C GLU A 119 21.61 -18.03 5.03
N ARG A 120 20.64 -17.73 4.16
CA ARG A 120 20.26 -16.37 3.75
C ARG A 120 18.74 -16.19 3.68
N PRO A 121 18.03 -16.30 4.80
CA PRO A 121 16.56 -16.21 4.83
C PRO A 121 16.04 -14.87 4.29
N GLN A 122 16.83 -13.80 4.42
CA GLN A 122 16.49 -12.48 3.88
C GLN A 122 16.05 -12.50 2.42
N TYR A 123 16.73 -13.25 1.56
CA TYR A 123 16.48 -13.16 0.12
C TYR A 123 15.25 -13.94 -0.37
N PHE A 124 14.53 -14.59 0.55
CA PHE A 124 13.34 -15.39 0.26
C PHE A 124 12.07 -14.71 0.73
N GLU A 125 12.18 -13.59 1.44
CA GLU A 125 11.02 -12.85 1.87
C GLU A 125 10.39 -12.08 0.71
N TYR A 126 9.09 -11.82 0.83
CA TYR A 126 8.30 -11.18 -0.22
C TYR A 126 8.07 -9.68 0.02
N LYS A 127 8.28 -9.24 1.26
CA LYS A 127 8.00 -7.89 1.75
C LYS A 127 9.32 -7.13 1.90
N ASP A 128 9.26 -5.80 1.86
CA ASP A 128 10.38 -4.95 2.27
C ASP A 128 10.00 -4.25 3.57
N TYR A 129 10.69 -4.53 4.66
CA TYR A 129 10.49 -3.93 5.98
C TYR A 129 11.83 -3.82 6.73
N PRO A 130 12.18 -2.67 7.34
CA PRO A 130 13.46 -2.48 8.01
C PRO A 130 13.61 -3.34 9.28
N ASP A 131 13.91 -4.64 9.10
CA ASP A 131 14.22 -5.61 10.13
C ASP A 131 15.50 -6.41 9.82
N SER A 132 15.71 -7.53 10.52
CA SER A 132 16.87 -8.41 10.35
C SER A 132 16.95 -9.10 8.99
N ASN A 133 15.84 -9.21 8.28
CA ASN A 133 15.80 -9.77 6.94
C ASN A 133 16.12 -8.70 5.89
N ASP A 134 15.72 -7.44 6.09
CA ASP A 134 16.19 -6.32 5.26
C ASP A 134 17.22 -5.43 5.98
N PRO A 135 18.39 -5.94 6.42
CA PRO A 135 19.36 -5.13 7.16
C PRO A 135 19.90 -3.97 6.31
N TRP A 136 19.79 -4.05 4.99
CA TRP A 136 20.18 -3.00 4.06
C TRP A 136 19.21 -1.81 4.06
N LEU A 137 17.97 -1.99 4.49
CA LEU A 137 16.91 -0.97 4.49
C LEU A 137 16.86 -0.20 5.81
N ALA A 138 16.83 1.12 5.73
CA ALA A 138 16.69 2.02 6.88
C ALA A 138 15.27 2.56 7.02
N SER A 139 14.92 2.94 8.25
CA SER A 139 13.66 3.61 8.53
C SER A 139 13.64 5.03 7.95
N ILE A 140 12.48 5.42 7.42
CA ILE A 140 12.29 6.76 6.86
C ILE A 140 12.15 7.84 7.95
N GLU A 141 11.49 7.51 9.05
CA GLU A 141 11.28 8.38 10.22
C GLU A 141 11.80 7.69 11.49
N PRO A 142 12.30 8.47 12.47
CA PRO A 142 12.56 7.97 13.80
C PRO A 142 11.24 7.79 14.57
N TYR A 143 11.30 7.03 15.67
CA TYR A 143 10.18 6.88 16.59
C TYR A 143 10.57 7.35 18.00
N LEU A 144 9.56 7.73 18.79
CA LEU A 144 9.72 8.13 20.17
C LEU A 144 9.91 6.90 21.07
N PHE A 145 11.04 6.84 21.79
CA PHE A 145 11.29 5.78 22.76
C PHE A 145 11.16 6.34 24.19
N ASP A 146 9.99 6.16 24.81
CA ASP A 146 9.76 6.51 26.22
C ASP A 146 10.10 5.33 27.15
N LYS A 147 11.22 5.45 27.89
CA LYS A 147 11.45 4.59 29.05
C LYS A 147 10.71 5.23 30.22
N LYS A 148 9.64 4.56 30.68
CA LYS A 148 8.81 4.84 31.87
C LYS A 148 9.54 5.18 33.20
N ASP A 149 10.86 5.30 33.23
CA ASP A 149 11.66 5.73 34.38
C ASP A 149 11.97 7.25 34.34
N THR A 150 10.94 8.04 34.65
CA THR A 150 10.90 9.30 35.42
C THR A 150 12.01 10.37 35.43
N VAL A 151 13.16 10.30 34.72
CA VAL A 151 14.19 11.37 34.80
C VAL A 151 15.00 11.65 33.51
N LYS A 152 14.57 11.21 32.32
CA LYS A 152 15.26 11.61 31.07
C LYS A 152 14.27 12.06 30.01
N ALA A 153 14.62 13.14 29.31
CA ALA A 153 13.95 13.60 28.11
C ALA A 153 13.74 12.43 27.13
N SER A 154 12.58 12.42 26.45
CA SER A 154 12.24 11.44 25.44
C SER A 154 13.41 11.26 24.46
N THR A 155 13.74 10.00 24.16
CA THR A 155 14.87 9.69 23.27
C THR A 155 14.34 9.23 21.93
N TYR A 156 14.62 9.98 20.86
CA TYR A 156 14.27 9.56 19.51
C TYR A 156 15.26 8.50 19.00
N LYS A 157 14.73 7.49 18.32
CA LYS A 157 15.50 6.38 17.78
C LYS A 157 15.11 6.06 16.35
N TRP A 158 16.08 5.69 15.53
CA TRP A 158 15.84 4.99 14.28
C TRP A 158 15.49 3.55 14.61
N HIS A 159 14.38 3.04 14.05
CA HIS A 159 14.04 1.63 14.21
C HIS A 159 15.13 0.75 13.60
N GLN A 160 15.64 1.12 12.42
CA GLN A 160 16.82 0.52 11.81
C GLN A 160 17.64 1.53 10.98
N ILE A 161 18.96 1.32 10.94
CA ILE A 161 19.88 1.94 9.98
C ILE A 161 20.46 0.88 9.03
N SER A 162 20.88 1.29 7.84
CA SER A 162 21.38 0.36 6.81
C SER A 162 22.72 -0.29 7.17
N ASP A 163 22.78 -1.62 7.07
CA ASP A 163 24.00 -2.44 7.07
C ASP A 163 24.09 -3.25 5.76
N ILE A 164 24.62 -2.63 4.72
CA ILE A 164 24.71 -3.21 3.37
C ILE A 164 25.83 -4.27 3.21
N THR A 165 26.62 -4.52 4.26
CA THR A 165 27.75 -5.49 4.20
C THR A 165 27.69 -6.55 5.30
N GLY A 166 26.78 -6.42 6.27
CA GLY A 166 26.79 -7.18 7.52
C GLY A 166 27.94 -6.79 8.46
N TYR A 167 28.70 -5.74 8.14
CA TYR A 167 29.86 -5.33 8.93
C TYR A 167 29.45 -4.83 10.30
N LEU A 168 28.36 -4.04 10.39
CA LEU A 168 27.90 -3.48 11.65
C LEU A 168 27.43 -4.61 12.58
N ALA A 169 26.62 -5.53 12.05
CA ALA A 169 26.16 -6.71 12.78
C ALA A 169 27.33 -7.62 13.23
N ALA A 170 28.31 -7.86 12.35
CA ALA A 170 29.47 -8.71 12.65
C ALA A 170 30.40 -8.14 13.75
N HIS A 171 30.30 -6.85 14.06
CA HIS A 171 31.07 -6.18 15.11
C HIS A 171 30.21 -5.80 16.33
N ASP A 172 29.02 -6.40 16.48
CA ASP A 172 28.07 -6.16 17.56
C ASP A 172 27.65 -4.68 17.70
N PHE A 173 27.64 -3.92 16.59
CA PHE A 173 27.14 -2.55 16.60
C PHE A 173 25.62 -2.52 16.51
N GLU A 174 25.00 -1.61 17.25
CA GLU A 174 23.56 -1.37 17.20
C GLU A 174 23.14 -0.95 15.79
N VAL A 175 22.37 -1.79 15.10
CA VAL A 175 21.73 -1.48 13.81
C VAL A 175 20.23 -1.20 13.97
N GLN A 176 19.64 -1.67 15.07
CA GLN A 176 18.25 -1.42 15.46
C GLN A 176 18.18 -0.54 16.70
N ASP A 177 17.08 0.20 16.85
CA ASP A 177 16.82 1.11 17.97
C ASP A 177 17.97 2.10 18.24
N VAL A 178 18.55 2.61 17.16
CA VAL A 178 19.74 3.46 17.17
C VAL A 178 19.36 4.88 17.55
N ASN A 179 20.02 5.44 18.57
CA ASN A 179 19.73 6.80 19.00
C ASN A 179 20.03 7.82 17.89
N VAL A 180 19.03 8.65 17.59
CA VAL A 180 19.14 9.82 16.69
C VAL A 180 20.26 10.75 17.18
N LYS A 181 20.38 10.90 18.51
CA LYS A 181 21.48 11.61 19.19
C LYS A 181 22.41 10.62 19.90
N PRO A 182 23.66 10.42 19.43
CA PRO A 182 24.58 9.46 20.03
C PRO A 182 24.91 9.77 21.50
N VAL A 183 24.94 8.72 22.34
CA VAL A 183 25.23 8.82 23.78
C VAL A 183 26.67 9.31 24.02
N GLY A 184 26.86 10.23 24.97
CA GLY A 184 28.19 10.72 25.35
C GLY A 184 28.71 11.90 24.51
N LEU A 185 27.86 12.51 23.68
CA LEU A 185 28.04 13.90 23.26
C LEU A 185 27.47 14.79 24.37
N SER A 186 28.28 15.68 24.97
CA SER A 186 27.75 16.70 25.87
C SER A 186 26.70 17.53 25.14
N SER A 187 25.80 18.20 25.88
CA SER A 187 24.65 18.99 25.39
C SER A 187 24.95 20.09 24.35
N LEU A 188 26.18 20.21 23.86
CA LEU A 188 26.73 21.25 23.00
C LEU A 188 27.43 20.72 21.72
N TYR A 189 27.38 19.41 21.43
CA TYR A 189 28.04 18.86 20.24
C TYR A 189 27.10 18.02 19.39
N ASP A 190 26.82 18.51 18.19
CA ASP A 190 26.16 17.81 17.10
C ASP A 190 27.02 16.62 16.61
N VAL A 191 26.46 15.78 15.74
CA VAL A 191 27.30 14.88 14.93
C VAL A 191 28.18 15.79 14.08
N GLN A 192 29.48 15.82 14.37
CA GLN A 192 30.40 16.57 13.53
C GLN A 192 30.35 15.95 12.13
N ASP A 193 30.17 16.75 11.07
CA ASP A 193 30.35 16.27 9.68
C ASP A 193 31.71 15.59 9.51
N TYR A 194 32.69 16.02 10.31
CA TYR A 194 34.04 15.52 10.35
C TYR A 194 34.40 14.98 11.75
N PRO A 195 33.78 13.88 12.24
CA PRO A 195 34.18 13.33 13.52
C PRO A 195 35.59 12.74 13.36
N ILE A 196 36.50 13.12 14.26
CA ILE A 196 37.84 12.52 14.32
C ILE A 196 37.74 11.20 15.07
N PHE A 197 38.14 10.12 14.41
CA PHE A 197 38.15 8.79 15.00
C PHE A 197 39.45 8.01 14.79
N ASP A 198 39.55 6.84 15.40
CA ASP A 198 40.64 5.89 15.18
C ASP A 198 40.11 4.46 15.10
N MET A 199 40.96 3.49 14.77
CA MET A 199 40.66 2.07 14.90
C MET A 199 41.85 1.30 15.49
N ASN A 200 41.58 0.15 16.12
CA ASN A 200 42.64 -0.80 16.47
C ASN A 200 42.97 -1.72 15.29
N GLU A 201 43.98 -2.57 15.51
CA GLU A 201 44.35 -3.65 14.60
C GLU A 201 43.21 -4.63 14.31
N GLY A 202 42.22 -4.73 15.21
CA GLY A 202 41.02 -5.56 15.05
C GLY A 202 39.83 -4.89 14.37
N GLY A 203 39.97 -3.66 13.85
CA GLY A 203 38.89 -2.96 13.14
C GLY A 203 37.82 -2.32 14.04
N VAL A 204 38.02 -2.29 15.35
CA VAL A 204 37.09 -1.64 16.29
C VAL A 204 37.38 -0.15 16.36
N PHE A 205 36.33 0.66 16.19
CA PHE A 205 36.42 2.11 16.23
C PHE A 205 36.71 2.67 17.63
N TYR A 206 37.49 3.75 17.69
CA TYR A 206 37.69 4.60 18.86
C TYR A 206 37.21 6.01 18.58
N LYS A 207 36.50 6.60 19.55
CA LYS A 207 36.26 8.03 19.59
C LYS A 207 37.48 8.73 20.19
N ILE A 208 38.00 9.75 19.50
CA ILE A 208 39.07 10.60 20.02
C ILE A 208 38.43 11.87 20.59
N SER A 209 38.62 12.12 21.89
CA SER A 209 38.28 13.39 22.53
C SER A 209 39.52 13.96 23.22
N GLY A 210 40.15 14.95 22.57
CA GLY A 210 41.45 15.46 23.00
C GLY A 210 42.53 14.39 22.90
N THR A 211 43.16 14.04 24.03
CA THR A 211 44.17 12.97 24.12
C THR A 211 43.61 11.60 24.49
N THR A 212 42.30 11.51 24.78
CA THR A 212 41.68 10.28 25.27
C THR A 212 41.04 9.50 24.12
N LYS A 213 41.40 8.22 23.99
CA LYS A 213 40.74 7.27 23.09
C LYS A 213 39.77 6.40 23.89
N THR A 214 38.51 6.38 23.48
CA THR A 214 37.47 5.53 24.10
C THR A 214 36.93 4.59 23.03
N ILE A 215 36.79 3.29 23.34
CA ILE A 215 36.19 2.33 22.41
C ILE A 215 34.77 2.82 22.08
N ALA A 216 34.48 2.94 20.78
CA ALA A 216 33.14 3.26 20.31
C ALA A 216 32.32 1.97 20.31
N HIS A 217 31.85 1.58 21.50
CA HIS A 217 31.14 0.30 21.71
C HIS A 217 29.91 0.14 20.80
N ASN A 218 29.32 1.22 20.31
CA ASN A 218 28.15 1.21 19.42
C ASN A 218 28.50 1.71 18.01
N GLY A 219 29.77 1.59 17.58
CA GLY A 219 30.27 2.17 16.34
C GLY A 219 30.31 3.71 16.37
N ILE A 220 30.63 4.31 15.23
CA ILE A 220 30.67 5.78 15.07
C ILE A 220 29.55 6.21 14.15
N SER A 221 28.61 6.99 14.69
CA SER A 221 27.52 7.55 13.91
C SER A 221 28.00 8.52 12.84
N ALA A 222 27.27 8.53 11.74
CA ALA A 222 27.47 9.39 10.60
C ALA A 222 26.12 10.01 10.19
N ASP A 223 26.21 11.15 9.53
CA ASP A 223 25.10 11.85 8.88
C ASP A 223 25.27 11.67 7.36
N ALA A 224 24.67 10.60 6.82
CA ALA A 224 24.79 10.24 5.42
C ALA A 224 23.98 11.16 4.51
N ASP A 225 22.83 11.66 4.95
CA ASP A 225 21.95 12.52 4.14
C ASP A 225 22.29 14.03 4.19
N GLY A 226 23.01 14.46 5.22
CA GLY A 226 23.50 15.83 5.41
C GLY A 226 22.53 16.79 6.07
N ASP A 227 21.54 16.31 6.83
CA ASP A 227 20.57 17.15 7.54
C ASP A 227 21.01 17.58 8.96
N GLY A 228 22.17 17.07 9.43
CA GLY A 228 22.73 17.32 10.76
C GLY A 228 22.43 16.24 11.80
N ILE A 229 21.70 15.19 11.44
CA ILE A 229 21.29 14.10 12.32
C ILE A 229 22.04 12.81 11.99
N ALA A 230 22.40 12.04 13.02
CA ALA A 230 23.00 10.73 12.81
C ALA A 230 21.95 9.75 12.30
N ASP A 231 22.09 9.30 11.07
CA ASP A 231 21.17 8.40 10.37
C ASP A 231 21.85 7.12 9.85
N SER A 232 23.16 6.99 10.09
CA SER A 232 24.00 5.90 9.61
C SER A 232 25.23 5.70 10.52
N LYS A 233 26.06 4.70 10.22
CA LYS A 233 27.33 4.45 10.91
C LYS A 233 28.47 4.23 9.93
N TRP A 234 29.68 4.62 10.35
CA TRP A 234 30.90 4.34 9.61
C TRP A 234 31.27 2.86 9.67
N PHE A 235 31.67 2.30 8.53
CA PHE A 235 32.29 0.99 8.40
C PHE A 235 33.52 1.05 7.47
N GLU A 236 34.47 0.14 7.67
CA GLU A 236 35.67 0.03 6.82
C GLU A 236 35.38 -0.82 5.58
N LEU A 237 35.83 -0.36 4.40
CA LEU A 237 35.87 -1.16 3.19
C LEU A 237 37.22 -1.88 3.12
N SER A 238 37.28 -3.11 3.63
CA SER A 238 38.52 -3.90 3.80
C SER A 238 39.35 -4.04 2.51
N ASP A 239 38.66 -4.13 1.38
CA ASP A 239 39.27 -4.39 0.07
C ASP A 239 39.77 -3.11 -0.62
N MET A 240 39.52 -1.94 -0.01
CA MET A 240 39.96 -0.64 -0.51
C MET A 240 40.96 0.02 0.42
N ARG A 241 42.20 0.17 -0.06
CA ARG A 241 43.26 0.92 0.62
C ARG A 241 43.92 1.91 -0.32
N THR A 242 44.29 3.06 0.22
CA THR A 242 45.01 4.10 -0.52
C THR A 242 46.39 4.32 0.10
N THR A 243 47.25 5.05 -0.61
CA THR A 243 48.50 5.56 -0.03
C THR A 243 48.28 6.47 1.17
N ASN A 244 47.07 7.05 1.29
CA ASN A 244 46.68 8.02 2.30
C ASN A 244 45.86 7.41 3.45
N GLY A 245 45.52 6.11 3.38
CA GLY A 245 44.89 5.39 4.49
C GLY A 245 43.85 4.36 4.07
N ARG A 246 43.13 3.84 5.08
CA ARG A 246 41.94 2.99 4.93
C ARG A 246 40.78 3.79 4.37
N VAL A 247 39.82 3.13 3.74
CA VAL A 247 38.62 3.77 3.18
C VAL A 247 37.41 3.42 4.03
N PHE A 248 36.58 4.42 4.32
CA PHE A 248 35.37 4.28 5.13
C PHE A 248 34.15 4.71 4.34
N ALA A 249 33.02 4.10 4.65
CA ALA A 249 31.73 4.50 4.14
C ALA A 249 30.69 4.53 5.27
N ALA A 250 29.65 5.34 5.07
CA ALA A 250 28.40 5.30 5.81
C ALA A 250 27.27 5.41 4.78
N VAL A 251 26.24 4.59 4.94
CA VAL A 251 25.17 4.46 3.94
C VAL A 251 23.83 4.48 4.66
N ARG A 252 22.84 5.13 4.05
CA ARG A 252 21.43 5.04 4.40
C ARG A 252 20.63 4.77 3.14
N ILE A 253 19.81 3.73 3.14
CA ILE A 253 18.90 3.39 2.05
C ILE A 253 17.47 3.52 2.55
N ILE A 254 16.69 4.38 1.93
CA ILE A 254 15.27 4.55 2.23
C ILE A 254 14.40 4.08 1.07
N ASP A 255 13.20 3.65 1.39
CA ASP A 255 12.21 3.19 0.43
C ASP A 255 11.42 4.36 -0.17
N ASN A 256 11.42 4.49 -1.50
CA ASN A 256 10.58 5.50 -2.18
C ASN A 256 9.09 5.12 -2.23
N GLY A 257 8.76 3.83 -2.11
CA GLY A 257 7.41 3.32 -1.92
C GLY A 257 6.77 3.78 -0.61
N ALA A 258 7.57 4.19 0.39
CA ALA A 258 7.07 4.75 1.65
C ALA A 258 6.41 6.13 1.51
N MET A 259 6.62 6.81 0.38
CA MET A 259 6.25 8.21 0.15
C MET A 259 5.12 8.34 -0.88
N ALA A 260 4.34 9.43 -0.76
CA ALA A 260 3.32 9.75 -1.74
C ALA A 260 3.97 10.22 -3.05
N ASN A 261 3.71 9.50 -4.14
CA ASN A 261 4.25 9.88 -5.44
C ASN A 261 3.47 11.06 -6.01
N VAL A 262 4.13 12.22 -6.07
CA VAL A 262 3.51 13.44 -6.55
C VAL A 262 3.10 13.29 -8.00
N ASN A 263 3.75 12.54 -8.87
CA ASN A 263 3.30 12.43 -10.26
C ASN A 263 1.98 11.67 -10.41
N THR A 264 1.73 10.66 -9.57
CA THR A 264 0.55 9.78 -9.70
C THR A 264 -0.60 10.21 -8.81
N ALA A 265 -0.33 10.73 -7.61
CA ALA A 265 -1.33 11.14 -6.64
C ALA A 265 -1.97 12.48 -7.01
N TYR A 266 -3.23 12.67 -6.61
CA TYR A 266 -3.98 13.90 -6.90
C TYR A 266 -4.87 14.32 -5.72
N GLN A 267 -6.09 13.82 -5.62
CA GLN A 267 -7.02 14.19 -4.56
C GLN A 267 -8.00 13.05 -4.32
N PHE A 268 -8.57 13.02 -3.13
CA PHE A 268 -9.66 12.11 -2.79
C PHE A 268 -10.78 12.91 -2.14
N ASN A 269 -11.96 12.89 -2.76
CA ASN A 269 -13.15 13.54 -2.23
C ASN A 269 -14.20 12.44 -1.97
N PRO A 270 -14.56 12.15 -0.71
CA PRO A 270 -15.48 11.05 -0.41
C PRO A 270 -16.91 11.35 -0.87
N ASP A 271 -17.22 12.64 -1.09
CA ASP A 271 -18.52 13.14 -1.53
C ASP A 271 -18.64 13.27 -3.07
N ASP A 272 -17.73 12.64 -3.84
CA ASP A 272 -17.81 12.66 -5.30
C ASP A 272 -19.04 11.86 -5.80
N ASN A 273 -19.76 12.39 -6.79
CA ASN A 273 -20.96 11.73 -7.33
C ASN A 273 -20.62 10.59 -8.30
N ASP A 274 -19.38 10.52 -8.81
CA ASP A 274 -18.92 9.41 -9.64
C ASP A 274 -18.23 8.36 -8.78
N GLY A 275 -18.83 7.18 -8.68
CA GLY A 275 -18.28 6.07 -7.91
C GLY A 275 -16.86 5.65 -8.32
N ASN A 276 -16.49 5.84 -9.59
CA ASN A 276 -15.12 5.59 -10.07
C ASN A 276 -14.10 6.57 -9.49
N ASN A 277 -14.58 7.69 -8.93
CA ASN A 277 -13.76 8.66 -8.24
C ASN A 277 -13.48 8.31 -6.79
N ILE A 278 -14.17 7.32 -6.23
CA ILE A 278 -14.13 7.02 -4.79
C ILE A 278 -14.03 5.53 -4.43
N ASN A 279 -14.01 4.65 -5.42
CA ASN A 279 -13.87 3.21 -5.27
C ASN A 279 -12.43 2.70 -5.05
N GLY A 280 -11.41 3.57 -5.13
CA GLY A 280 -10.02 3.22 -4.84
C GLY A 280 -9.24 2.54 -5.98
N VAL A 281 -9.75 2.55 -7.21
CA VAL A 281 -9.15 1.82 -8.35
C VAL A 281 -7.89 2.46 -8.95
N SER A 282 -7.58 3.69 -8.58
CA SER A 282 -6.55 4.51 -9.23
C SER A 282 -5.66 5.18 -8.21
N GLN A 283 -4.35 5.23 -8.49
CA GLN A 283 -3.38 5.93 -7.65
C GLN A 283 -3.62 7.45 -7.58
N THR A 284 -4.44 8.00 -8.48
CA THR A 284 -4.92 9.38 -8.38
C THR A 284 -5.78 9.64 -7.14
N ARG A 285 -6.31 8.58 -6.51
CA ARG A 285 -7.12 8.64 -5.28
C ARG A 285 -6.28 8.64 -4.01
N ILE A 286 -4.96 8.62 -4.13
CA ILE A 286 -4.10 8.98 -3.01
C ILE A 286 -4.20 10.49 -2.84
N ASP A 287 -4.59 10.90 -1.65
CA ASP A 287 -4.97 12.26 -1.33
C ASP A 287 -3.77 13.19 -1.14
N LEU A 288 -3.18 13.62 -2.24
CA LEU A 288 -2.06 14.54 -2.20
C LEU A 288 -2.49 15.95 -1.78
N GLU A 289 -3.74 16.35 -2.02
CA GLU A 289 -4.27 17.66 -1.66
C GLU A 289 -4.15 17.91 -0.16
N ASN A 290 -4.48 16.93 0.69
CA ASN A 290 -4.35 17.06 2.14
C ASN A 290 -2.91 17.00 2.65
N LEU A 291 -1.98 16.48 1.82
CA LEU A 291 -0.55 16.66 2.04
C LEU A 291 -0.02 18.02 1.61
N LEU A 292 -0.78 18.87 0.91
CA LEU A 292 -0.37 20.24 0.65
C LEU A 292 -0.63 21.14 1.86
N LYS A 293 0.15 22.22 1.98
CA LYS A 293 -0.07 23.25 3.00
C LYS A 293 -1.01 24.34 2.52
N SER A 294 -1.57 25.06 3.50
CA SER A 294 -2.34 26.27 3.24
C SER A 294 -1.54 27.24 2.36
N GLY A 295 -2.17 27.69 1.27
CA GLY A 295 -1.57 28.56 0.26
C GLY A 295 -1.09 27.83 -0.99
N ASP A 296 -0.83 26.53 -0.91
CA ASP A 296 -0.59 25.67 -2.07
C ASP A 296 -1.90 24.97 -2.46
N THR A 297 -2.06 24.65 -3.74
CA THR A 297 -3.27 23.98 -4.24
C THR A 297 -2.93 22.82 -5.15
N ILE A 298 -3.76 21.79 -5.13
CA ILE A 298 -3.58 20.64 -6.01
C ILE A 298 -3.74 21.03 -7.49
N THR A 299 -4.54 22.06 -7.78
CA THR A 299 -4.67 22.65 -9.12
C THR A 299 -3.35 23.24 -9.62
N ALA A 300 -2.61 23.97 -8.79
CA ALA A 300 -1.31 24.52 -9.18
C ALA A 300 -0.31 23.40 -9.52
N LEU A 301 -0.34 22.34 -8.71
CA LEU A 301 0.50 21.17 -8.92
C LEU A 301 0.13 20.39 -10.19
N HIS A 302 -1.16 20.19 -10.46
CA HIS A 302 -1.65 19.57 -11.69
C HIS A 302 -1.27 20.39 -12.93
N ASN A 303 -1.49 21.71 -12.89
CA ASN A 303 -1.10 22.63 -13.97
C ASN A 303 0.41 22.56 -14.28
N ALA A 304 1.24 22.43 -13.25
CA ALA A 304 2.68 22.25 -13.43
C ALA A 304 3.02 20.93 -14.14
N ARG A 305 2.24 19.85 -13.93
CA ARG A 305 2.43 18.56 -14.62
C ARG A 305 1.92 18.57 -16.06
N THR A 306 0.91 19.37 -16.36
CA THR A 306 0.22 19.33 -17.66
C THR A 306 0.51 20.53 -18.57
N ASP A 307 1.45 21.40 -18.19
CA ASP A 307 1.72 22.65 -18.90
C ASP A 307 0.43 23.48 -19.11
N ASN A 308 -0.45 23.45 -18.10
CA ASN A 308 -1.79 24.04 -18.08
C ASN A 308 -2.81 23.42 -19.07
N GLN A 309 -2.64 22.15 -19.46
CA GLN A 309 -3.63 21.40 -20.25
C GLN A 309 -4.48 20.50 -19.32
N ALA A 310 -5.77 20.77 -19.19
CA ALA A 310 -6.67 20.00 -18.33
C ALA A 310 -7.21 18.73 -19.03
N ASP A 311 -6.34 17.73 -19.23
CA ASP A 311 -6.72 16.42 -19.80
C ASP A 311 -6.57 15.32 -18.73
N TRP A 312 -7.69 14.84 -18.19
CA TRP A 312 -7.70 13.79 -17.15
C TRP A 312 -7.42 12.39 -17.70
N PRO A 313 -8.07 11.95 -18.80
CA PRO A 313 -7.70 10.71 -19.47
C PRO A 313 -6.23 10.67 -19.86
N GLY A 314 -5.69 11.76 -20.41
CA GLY A 314 -4.28 11.89 -20.74
C GLY A 314 -3.38 11.86 -19.51
N PHE A 315 -3.80 12.43 -18.38
CA PHE A 315 -3.03 12.39 -17.13
C PHE A 315 -2.95 10.95 -16.59
N LEU A 316 -4.08 10.25 -16.55
CA LEU A 316 -4.12 8.84 -16.16
C LEU A 316 -3.22 8.00 -17.08
N GLN A 317 -3.42 8.09 -18.39
CA GLN A 317 -2.69 7.26 -19.35
C GLN A 317 -1.19 7.59 -19.38
N ASN A 318 -0.84 8.87 -19.56
CA ASN A 318 0.53 9.29 -19.85
C ASN A 318 1.38 9.57 -18.60
N ILE A 319 0.78 9.96 -17.47
CA ILE A 319 1.53 10.20 -16.23
C ILE A 319 1.43 9.03 -15.29
N VAL A 320 0.21 8.61 -14.91
CA VAL A 320 0.05 7.60 -13.86
C VAL A 320 0.61 6.25 -14.31
N TRP A 321 0.24 5.83 -15.51
CA TRP A 321 0.63 4.52 -16.02
C TRP A 321 1.92 4.57 -16.84
N ASP A 322 2.15 5.65 -17.60
CA ASP A 322 3.24 5.73 -18.58
C ASP A 322 4.23 6.88 -18.40
N PHE A 323 4.61 7.24 -17.17
CA PHE A 323 5.62 8.30 -16.99
C PHE A 323 6.99 8.07 -17.69
N ASN A 324 7.26 6.94 -18.35
CA ASN A 324 8.54 6.76 -19.06
C ASN A 324 8.48 7.15 -20.55
N ASN A 325 7.29 7.27 -21.15
CA ASN A 325 7.11 7.56 -22.58
C ASN A 325 6.10 8.70 -22.78
N PHE A 326 6.54 9.94 -22.64
CA PHE A 326 5.65 11.10 -22.84
C PHE A 326 5.46 11.42 -24.32
N PRO A 327 4.22 11.74 -24.75
CA PRO A 327 4.02 12.41 -26.03
C PRO A 327 4.70 13.79 -25.99
N GLU A 328 5.33 14.20 -27.09
CA GLU A 328 6.12 15.44 -27.18
C GLU A 328 5.36 16.74 -26.83
N ASN A 329 4.02 16.70 -26.72
CA ASN A 329 3.16 17.88 -26.55
C ASN A 329 2.19 17.72 -25.37
N GLY A 330 2.53 18.25 -24.19
CA GLY A 330 1.56 18.60 -23.14
C GLY A 330 1.95 18.20 -21.72
N TYR A 331 2.36 16.95 -21.50
CA TYR A 331 2.67 16.46 -20.15
C TYR A 331 4.15 16.55 -19.81
N ARG A 332 4.45 17.11 -18.64
CA ARG A 332 5.78 17.24 -18.06
C ARG A 332 5.71 16.77 -16.60
N PRO A 333 5.92 15.49 -16.28
CA PRO A 333 5.99 15.04 -14.88
C PRO A 333 7.13 15.73 -14.15
N PHE A 334 7.09 15.75 -12.82
CA PHE A 334 8.27 16.09 -12.03
C PHE A 334 9.33 15.02 -12.26
N ASP A 335 10.51 15.45 -12.68
CA ASP A 335 11.54 14.54 -13.18
C ASP A 335 12.52 14.13 -12.07
N MET A 336 13.62 13.50 -12.47
CA MET A 336 14.66 13.07 -11.54
C MET A 336 15.44 14.24 -10.93
N THR A 337 15.43 15.42 -11.56
CA THR A 337 16.00 16.64 -10.98
C THR A 337 15.14 17.11 -9.80
N ASP A 338 13.82 17.05 -9.96
CA ASP A 338 12.88 17.32 -8.87
C ASP A 338 13.05 16.29 -7.73
N GLU A 339 13.21 15.00 -8.05
CA GLU A 339 13.49 13.97 -7.02
C GLU A 339 14.79 14.24 -6.28
N LEU A 340 15.87 14.54 -7.00
CA LEU A 340 17.17 14.83 -6.40
C LEU A 340 17.11 16.04 -5.47
N GLU A 341 16.32 17.07 -5.77
CA GLU A 341 16.13 18.21 -4.86
C GLU A 341 15.27 17.85 -3.64
N LEU A 342 14.25 17.00 -3.81
CA LEU A 342 13.48 16.46 -2.66
C LEU A 342 14.35 15.60 -1.74
N ARG A 343 15.28 14.83 -2.31
CA ARG A 343 16.21 13.98 -1.54
C ARG A 343 17.41 14.77 -1.01
N TYR A 344 17.83 15.83 -1.70
CA TYR A 344 18.91 16.69 -1.26
C TYR A 344 18.52 17.30 0.07
N ARG A 345 19.31 16.99 1.11
CA ARG A 345 19.09 17.50 2.45
C ARG A 345 17.68 17.14 2.96
N PHE A 346 17.48 15.84 3.20
CA PHE A 346 16.20 15.17 3.46
C PHE A 346 15.17 15.99 4.28
N CYS A 347 15.62 16.70 5.34
CA CYS A 347 14.76 17.52 6.21
C CYS A 347 15.08 19.03 6.26
N ILE A 348 15.93 19.56 5.38
CA ILE A 348 16.28 21.00 5.35
C ILE A 348 16.22 21.57 3.92
N SER A 349 15.99 22.87 3.78
CA SER A 349 15.88 23.49 2.46
C SER A 349 17.22 23.65 1.74
N GLY A 350 17.19 23.48 0.41
CA GLY A 350 18.29 23.80 -0.50
C GLY A 350 18.32 25.29 -0.91
N GLN A 351 19.42 25.72 -1.52
CA GLN A 351 19.51 27.06 -2.16
C GLN A 351 18.86 27.09 -3.55
N ASN A 352 18.76 25.91 -4.19
CA ASN A 352 18.15 25.76 -5.49
C ASN A 352 16.67 25.44 -5.31
N GLU A 353 15.86 25.84 -6.28
CA GLU A 353 14.43 25.54 -6.28
C GLU A 353 14.12 24.64 -7.45
N SER A 354 13.50 23.50 -7.16
CA SER A 354 13.00 22.61 -8.20
C SER A 354 11.70 23.15 -8.82
N ARG A 355 11.25 22.55 -9.92
CA ARG A 355 9.96 22.89 -10.52
C ARG A 355 8.79 22.51 -9.61
N PHE A 356 8.88 21.35 -8.96
CA PHE A 356 7.95 20.95 -7.90
C PHE A 356 7.86 22.02 -6.81
N GLU A 357 9.00 22.47 -6.31
CA GLU A 357 9.04 23.46 -5.24
C GLU A 357 8.55 24.85 -5.64
N THR A 358 8.66 25.17 -6.93
CA THR A 358 8.08 26.38 -7.49
C THR A 358 6.55 26.29 -7.52
N ALA A 359 6.00 25.10 -7.77
CA ALA A 359 4.56 24.87 -7.84
C ALA A 359 3.89 24.87 -6.46
N VAL A 360 4.58 24.37 -5.43
CA VAL A 360 4.05 24.24 -4.06
C VAL A 360 5.06 24.73 -2.99
N PRO A 361 5.39 26.04 -3.00
CA PRO A 361 6.45 26.59 -2.18
C PRO A 361 6.18 26.51 -0.67
N ASN A 362 4.91 26.54 -0.22
CA ASN A 362 4.63 26.47 1.21
C ASN A 362 4.83 25.05 1.76
N THR A 363 4.57 24.04 0.92
CA THR A 363 4.66 22.62 1.25
C THR A 363 6.10 22.14 1.25
N SER A 364 6.92 22.59 0.29
CA SER A 364 8.27 22.08 0.08
C SER A 364 9.38 22.98 0.63
N LYS A 365 9.11 24.24 0.98
CA LYS A 365 10.12 25.22 1.42
C LYS A 365 9.86 25.78 2.81
N ILE A 366 10.95 26.18 3.47
CA ILE A 366 10.90 27.06 4.63
C ILE A 366 10.66 28.50 4.14
N THR A 367 9.41 28.95 4.17
CA THR A 367 9.02 30.31 3.75
C THR A 367 9.13 31.35 4.86
N ASP A 368 9.27 30.92 6.12
CA ASP A 368 9.37 31.82 7.26
C ASP A 368 10.78 32.41 7.40
N LYS A 369 10.92 33.71 7.12
CA LYS A 369 12.17 34.48 7.20
C LYS A 369 12.78 34.50 8.61
N THR A 370 12.02 34.12 9.64
CA THR A 370 12.50 34.04 11.02
C THR A 370 13.40 32.81 11.23
N TYR A 371 13.14 31.74 10.49
CA TYR A 371 13.99 30.55 10.41
C TYR A 371 14.89 30.69 9.19
N LYS A 372 16.14 31.10 9.39
CA LYS A 372 17.08 31.13 8.25
C LYS A 372 17.20 29.69 7.74
N ALA A 373 16.91 29.49 6.46
CA ALA A 373 16.97 28.22 5.73
C ALA A 373 18.34 27.50 5.77
N GLU A 374 19.32 28.07 6.49
CA GLU A 374 20.69 27.61 6.64
C GLU A 374 20.95 26.89 7.98
N TYR A 375 20.01 26.90 8.93
CA TYR A 375 20.20 26.24 10.22
C TYR A 375 19.96 24.73 10.08
N ILE A 376 21.04 24.01 9.74
CA ILE A 376 21.25 22.60 10.09
C ILE A 376 20.92 22.45 11.58
N TYR A 377 20.46 21.27 12.03
CA TYR A 377 20.39 21.00 13.48
C TYR A 377 21.77 21.31 14.10
N ASP A 378 21.84 22.43 14.81
CA ASP A 378 23.02 22.94 15.50
C ASP A 378 22.56 23.37 16.88
N SER A 379 23.02 22.62 17.88
CA SER A 379 22.74 22.83 19.31
C SER A 379 23.09 24.24 19.84
N SER A 380 23.70 25.10 19.02
CA SER A 380 23.97 26.51 19.32
C SER A 380 22.90 27.51 18.85
N THR A 381 21.87 27.06 18.11
CA THR A 381 20.76 27.88 17.60
C THR A 381 19.41 27.47 18.21
N ASP A 382 18.37 28.29 18.05
CA ASP A 382 17.00 28.10 18.62
C ASP A 382 16.24 26.84 18.10
N CYS A 383 16.92 25.86 17.50
CA CYS A 383 16.31 24.64 16.94
C CYS A 383 16.67 23.43 17.82
N SER A 384 15.77 23.04 18.72
CA SER A 384 15.91 21.86 19.56
C SER A 384 15.69 20.55 18.77
N LEU A 385 16.02 19.40 19.38
CA LEU A 385 15.74 18.09 18.79
C LEU A 385 14.22 17.86 18.67
N ASP A 386 13.46 18.38 19.62
CA ASP A 386 12.00 18.40 19.56
C ASP A 386 11.51 19.28 18.41
N ASP A 387 12.17 20.42 18.10
CA ASP A 387 11.79 21.22 16.93
C ASP A 387 12.08 20.51 15.60
N TRP A 388 13.15 19.72 15.52
CA TRP A 388 13.43 18.89 14.35
C TRP A 388 12.41 17.75 14.22
N GLU A 389 12.07 17.06 15.31
CA GLU A 389 11.07 16.01 15.27
C GLU A 389 9.68 16.57 14.95
N ASN A 390 9.26 17.68 15.55
CA ASN A 390 8.02 18.35 15.17
C ASN A 390 7.97 18.67 13.66
N ARG A 391 9.10 18.93 12.98
CA ARG A 391 9.12 19.11 11.52
C ARG A 391 8.83 17.83 10.74
N LEU A 392 9.14 16.67 11.30
CA LEU A 392 8.82 15.36 10.74
C LEU A 392 7.39 14.95 11.07
N SER A 393 6.99 15.12 12.33
CA SER A 393 5.80 14.51 12.91
C SER A 393 4.58 15.43 12.94
N GLU A 394 4.70 16.76 12.91
CA GLU A 394 3.57 17.70 13.05
C GLU A 394 3.14 18.38 11.73
N PRO A 395 1.84 18.51 11.44
CA PRO A 395 1.35 18.95 10.13
C PRO A 395 1.59 20.43 9.85
N ASN A 396 1.75 21.23 10.93
CA ASN A 396 1.91 22.67 10.88
C ASN A 396 3.38 23.11 10.71
N TYR A 397 4.34 22.20 10.89
CA TYR A 397 5.77 22.52 10.78
C TYR A 397 6.28 22.40 9.33
N ILE A 398 7.47 22.95 9.09
CA ILE A 398 7.74 23.75 7.88
C ILE A 398 8.07 22.93 6.62
N LEU A 399 8.23 21.59 6.66
CA LEU A 399 8.62 20.82 5.46
C LEU A 399 7.92 19.45 5.36
N ARG A 400 7.40 19.10 4.17
CA ARG A 400 6.83 17.77 3.88
C ARG A 400 7.62 16.97 2.84
N ARG A 401 8.88 17.36 2.56
CA ARG A 401 9.74 16.72 1.53
C ARG A 401 9.93 15.22 1.78
N HIS A 402 10.10 14.81 3.04
CA HIS A 402 10.31 13.41 3.43
C HIS A 402 9.08 12.51 3.22
N LEU A 403 7.89 13.09 2.99
CA LEU A 403 6.64 12.35 2.72
C LEU A 403 6.35 12.20 1.23
N LEU A 404 7.14 12.83 0.36
CA LEU A 404 6.84 13.02 -1.06
C LEU A 404 7.96 12.49 -1.95
N THR A 405 7.62 11.81 -3.05
CA THR A 405 8.59 11.41 -4.09
C THR A 405 8.04 11.76 -5.46
N THR A 406 8.88 11.98 -6.45
CA THR A 406 8.44 12.04 -7.86
C THR A 406 8.51 10.67 -8.53
N TYR A 407 9.17 9.71 -7.88
CA TYR A 407 9.55 8.45 -8.50
C TYR A 407 9.48 7.29 -7.50
N ASN A 408 8.41 6.49 -7.61
CA ASN A 408 8.32 5.18 -7.02
C ASN A 408 7.63 4.21 -7.99
N CYS A 409 7.88 2.92 -7.80
CA CYS A 409 7.12 1.86 -8.41
C CYS A 409 7.23 0.57 -7.59
N ASP A 410 6.27 -0.29 -7.84
CA ASP A 410 6.24 -1.66 -7.40
C ASP A 410 5.85 -2.55 -8.59
N ARG A 411 6.10 -3.85 -8.50
CA ARG A 411 5.70 -4.84 -9.48
C ARG A 411 4.59 -5.73 -8.95
N ILE A 412 3.62 -5.99 -9.81
CA ILE A 412 2.59 -7.01 -9.61
C ILE A 412 3.18 -8.40 -9.91
N ILE A 413 4.13 -8.84 -9.07
CA ILE A 413 4.77 -10.16 -9.14
C ILE A 413 4.54 -10.97 -7.87
N ASP A 414 4.47 -12.29 -8.02
CA ASP A 414 4.33 -13.26 -6.94
C ASP A 414 5.68 -13.52 -6.21
N PRO A 415 5.68 -14.26 -5.09
CA PRO A 415 6.90 -14.63 -4.38
C PRO A 415 7.95 -15.38 -5.22
N ASN A 416 7.55 -15.99 -6.33
CA ASN A 416 8.46 -16.67 -7.26
C ASN A 416 8.98 -15.73 -8.36
N GLY A 417 8.64 -14.45 -8.32
CA GLY A 417 9.00 -13.44 -9.30
C GLY A 417 8.25 -13.57 -10.63
N ASN A 418 7.14 -14.30 -10.67
CA ASN A 418 6.24 -14.38 -11.82
C ASN A 418 5.17 -13.30 -11.74
N LYS A 419 4.56 -12.90 -12.85
CA LYS A 419 3.40 -11.98 -12.82
C LYS A 419 2.26 -12.57 -11.98
N MET A 420 1.66 -11.78 -11.09
CA MET A 420 0.48 -12.23 -10.33
C MET A 420 -0.68 -12.56 -11.28
N LEU A 421 -1.54 -13.47 -10.84
CA LEU A 421 -2.75 -13.82 -11.56
C LEU A 421 -3.75 -12.66 -11.46
N ASN A 422 -4.11 -12.04 -12.59
CA ASN A 422 -5.20 -11.08 -12.59
C ASN A 422 -6.54 -11.83 -12.48
N ILE A 423 -7.28 -11.59 -11.39
CA ILE A 423 -8.54 -12.28 -11.09
C ILE A 423 -9.65 -11.99 -12.08
N ASN A 424 -9.58 -10.86 -12.81
CA ASN A 424 -10.56 -10.47 -13.81
C ASN A 424 -10.31 -11.13 -15.19
N ASP A 425 -9.06 -11.50 -15.49
CA ASP A 425 -8.66 -12.11 -16.77
C ASP A 425 -8.38 -13.64 -16.66
N ALA A 426 -8.26 -14.18 -15.44
CA ALA A 426 -7.93 -15.60 -15.21
C ALA A 426 -9.03 -16.57 -15.67
N ASN A 427 -8.70 -17.75 -16.17
CA ASN A 427 -9.70 -18.81 -16.36
C ASN A 427 -9.96 -19.59 -15.05
N THR A 428 -11.06 -20.34 -15.00
CA THR A 428 -11.48 -21.11 -13.81
C THR A 428 -10.43 -22.11 -13.31
N THR A 429 -9.67 -22.73 -14.21
CA THR A 429 -8.58 -23.67 -13.84
C THR A 429 -7.44 -22.96 -13.12
N SER A 430 -7.03 -21.78 -13.59
CA SER A 430 -6.00 -20.98 -12.94
C SER A 430 -6.44 -20.52 -11.54
N LEU A 431 -7.71 -20.09 -11.41
CA LEU A 431 -8.31 -19.74 -10.11
C LEU A 431 -8.33 -20.95 -9.17
N TYR A 432 -8.78 -22.13 -9.65
CA TYR A 432 -8.77 -23.36 -8.87
C TYR A 432 -7.36 -23.71 -8.37
N ASN A 433 -6.36 -23.67 -9.25
CA ASN A 433 -4.98 -23.99 -8.88
C ASN A 433 -4.44 -23.02 -7.82
N LEU A 434 -4.79 -21.73 -7.91
CA LEU A 434 -4.42 -20.74 -6.90
C LEU A 434 -5.05 -21.06 -5.53
N PHE A 435 -6.39 -21.18 -5.47
CA PHE A 435 -7.09 -21.40 -4.19
C PHE A 435 -6.84 -22.78 -3.59
N SER A 436 -6.49 -23.78 -4.41
CA SER A 436 -6.13 -25.13 -3.94
C SER A 436 -4.85 -25.17 -3.09
N LYS A 437 -4.05 -24.09 -3.09
CA LYS A 437 -2.89 -23.95 -2.20
C LYS A 437 -3.28 -23.74 -0.74
N VAL A 438 -4.50 -23.26 -0.48
CA VAL A 438 -4.97 -22.86 0.86
C VAL A 438 -6.22 -23.62 1.28
N TYR A 439 -7.14 -23.85 0.34
CA TYR A 439 -8.38 -24.55 0.60
C TYR A 439 -8.34 -25.99 0.09
N ASP A 440 -9.24 -26.83 0.64
CA ASP A 440 -9.48 -28.16 0.09
C ASP A 440 -9.99 -28.06 -1.36
N SER A 441 -9.78 -29.13 -2.14
CA SER A 441 -10.10 -29.17 -3.57
C SER A 441 -11.54 -28.79 -3.89
N ASN A 442 -12.52 -29.11 -3.03
CA ASN A 442 -13.91 -28.80 -3.30
C ASN A 442 -14.20 -27.31 -3.05
N THR A 443 -13.69 -26.76 -1.95
CA THR A 443 -13.85 -25.34 -1.64
C THR A 443 -13.14 -24.46 -2.67
N ALA A 444 -11.92 -24.82 -3.08
CA ALA A 444 -11.19 -24.11 -4.14
C ALA A 444 -11.93 -24.13 -5.48
N ALA A 445 -12.52 -25.27 -5.86
CA ALA A 445 -13.31 -25.39 -7.08
C ALA A 445 -14.58 -24.52 -7.03
N GLN A 446 -15.27 -24.49 -5.88
CA GLN A 446 -16.46 -23.66 -5.69
C GLN A 446 -16.13 -22.16 -5.74
N ILE A 447 -15.03 -21.74 -5.10
CA ILE A 447 -14.55 -20.35 -5.19
C ILE A 447 -14.25 -19.98 -6.64
N ALA A 448 -13.55 -20.85 -7.38
CA ALA A 448 -13.16 -20.56 -8.75
C ALA A 448 -14.35 -20.32 -9.69
N VAL A 449 -15.41 -21.13 -9.61
CA VAL A 449 -16.63 -20.92 -10.41
C VAL A 449 -17.39 -19.68 -9.97
N ASN A 450 -17.49 -19.41 -8.65
CA ASN A 450 -18.16 -18.23 -8.15
C ASN A 450 -17.45 -16.93 -8.54
N ILE A 451 -16.12 -16.91 -8.59
CA ILE A 451 -15.36 -15.76 -9.11
C ILE A 451 -15.65 -15.54 -10.60
N SER A 452 -15.85 -16.61 -11.38
CA SER A 452 -16.15 -16.50 -12.80
C SER A 452 -17.49 -15.80 -13.01
N ASP A 453 -18.57 -16.34 -12.44
CA ASP A 453 -19.94 -15.83 -12.58
C ASP A 453 -20.09 -14.43 -11.94
N TYR A 454 -19.33 -14.14 -10.89
CA TYR A 454 -19.41 -12.81 -10.27
C TYR A 454 -18.95 -11.69 -11.21
N ARG A 455 -17.97 -11.97 -12.08
CA ARG A 455 -17.26 -10.94 -12.86
C ARG A 455 -17.64 -10.89 -14.34
N ASP A 456 -18.22 -11.96 -14.89
CA ASP A 456 -18.65 -11.96 -16.28
C ASP A 456 -20.03 -11.30 -16.41
N ALA A 457 -20.34 -10.84 -17.62
CA ALA A 457 -21.51 -10.03 -17.90
C ALA A 457 -22.67 -10.86 -18.46
N ASP A 458 -22.51 -12.18 -18.54
CA ASP A 458 -23.54 -13.07 -19.07
C ASP A 458 -24.50 -13.53 -17.97
N SER A 459 -25.33 -14.51 -18.28
CA SER A 459 -26.27 -15.13 -17.33
C SER A 459 -26.13 -16.65 -17.40
N ASP A 460 -24.98 -17.16 -17.81
CA ASP A 460 -24.71 -18.58 -17.95
C ASP A 460 -23.99 -19.09 -16.70
N VAL A 461 -24.64 -19.97 -15.93
CA VAL A 461 -23.99 -20.56 -14.74
C VAL A 461 -22.77 -21.35 -15.17
N ASN A 462 -21.57 -20.89 -14.80
CA ASN A 462 -20.33 -21.56 -15.15
C ASN A 462 -20.22 -22.89 -14.42
N VAL A 463 -19.53 -23.84 -15.06
CA VAL A 463 -19.36 -25.19 -14.52
C VAL A 463 -17.89 -25.58 -14.53
N PHE A 464 -17.42 -26.06 -13.38
CA PHE A 464 -16.07 -26.61 -13.26
C PHE A 464 -16.09 -28.02 -12.70
N THR A 465 -15.34 -28.91 -13.33
CA THR A 465 -15.13 -30.27 -12.83
C THR A 465 -13.76 -30.34 -12.17
N ALA A 466 -13.74 -30.52 -10.85
CA ALA A 466 -12.48 -30.56 -10.10
C ALA A 466 -11.62 -31.75 -10.56
N PRO A 467 -10.37 -31.54 -11.03
CA PRO A 467 -9.55 -32.59 -11.62
C PRO A 467 -9.30 -33.79 -10.71
N ASN A 468 -9.20 -33.55 -9.39
CA ASN A 468 -8.84 -34.58 -8.42
C ASN A 468 -10.03 -35.43 -7.96
N THR A 469 -11.25 -34.89 -8.01
CA THR A 469 -12.45 -35.56 -7.48
C THR A 469 -13.45 -35.94 -8.57
N GLY A 470 -13.36 -35.33 -9.76
CA GLY A 470 -14.37 -35.46 -10.81
C GLY A 470 -15.72 -34.82 -10.46
N LYS A 471 -15.81 -34.14 -9.31
CA LYS A 471 -17.03 -33.49 -8.83
C LYS A 471 -17.24 -32.18 -9.60
N LYS A 472 -18.49 -31.93 -9.99
CA LYS A 472 -18.92 -30.68 -10.63
C LYS A 472 -19.28 -29.62 -9.61
N PHE A 473 -18.96 -28.38 -9.94
CA PHE A 473 -19.24 -27.17 -9.18
C PHE A 473 -19.84 -26.14 -10.12
N TYR A 474 -20.76 -25.34 -9.57
CA TYR A 474 -21.57 -24.38 -10.32
C TYR A 474 -21.39 -23.02 -9.67
N GLY A 475 -21.12 -21.99 -10.47
CA GLY A 475 -20.98 -20.62 -9.98
C GLY A 475 -22.33 -20.05 -9.52
N PHE A 476 -22.35 -18.84 -8.97
CA PHE A 476 -23.59 -18.17 -8.53
C PHE A 476 -23.84 -16.98 -9.44
N GLU A 477 -24.99 -16.96 -10.11
CA GLU A 477 -25.22 -16.20 -11.34
C GLU A 477 -26.59 -15.53 -11.36
N ALA A 478 -26.69 -14.33 -11.95
CA ALA A 478 -27.94 -13.61 -12.20
C ALA A 478 -28.64 -14.15 -13.48
N PRO A 479 -29.98 -14.05 -13.64
CA PRO A 479 -30.94 -13.50 -12.70
C PRO A 479 -31.17 -14.40 -11.48
N CYS A 480 -31.35 -13.77 -10.32
CA CYS A 480 -31.76 -14.48 -9.10
C CYS A 480 -33.28 -14.73 -9.15
N VAL A 481 -33.69 -16.00 -9.25
CA VAL A 481 -35.11 -16.39 -9.24
C VAL A 481 -35.35 -17.45 -8.18
N TYR A 482 -36.45 -17.31 -7.46
CA TYR A 482 -36.86 -18.32 -6.48
C TYR A 482 -38.38 -18.41 -6.31
N ILE A 483 -38.82 -19.41 -5.53
CA ILE A 483 -40.23 -19.61 -5.21
C ILE A 483 -40.54 -18.73 -3.99
N SER A 484 -41.41 -17.74 -4.16
CA SER A 484 -41.77 -16.80 -3.09
C SER A 484 -43.04 -17.20 -2.34
N GLU A 485 -43.98 -17.87 -3.02
CA GLU A 485 -45.27 -18.20 -2.42
C GLU A 485 -45.88 -19.46 -3.04
N ILE A 486 -46.53 -20.26 -2.18
CA ILE A 486 -47.38 -21.37 -2.59
C ILE A 486 -48.77 -21.08 -2.01
N ALA A 487 -49.80 -21.17 -2.85
CA ALA A 487 -51.18 -20.93 -2.46
C ALA A 487 -52.07 -22.14 -2.78
N TYR A 488 -53.04 -22.40 -1.89
CA TYR A 488 -54.05 -23.43 -2.04
C TYR A 488 -55.42 -22.88 -1.65
N LYS A 489 -56.45 -23.24 -2.42
CA LYS A 489 -57.83 -22.95 -2.05
C LYS A 489 -58.68 -24.18 -2.25
N HIS A 490 -59.38 -24.57 -1.20
CA HIS A 490 -60.40 -25.61 -1.26
C HIS A 490 -61.75 -25.04 -0.84
N TRP A 491 -62.72 -25.17 -1.73
CA TRP A 491 -64.11 -24.81 -1.49
C TRP A 491 -65.00 -26.01 -1.72
N GLN A 492 -65.99 -26.18 -0.84
CA GLN A 492 -67.04 -27.19 -1.01
C GLN A 492 -68.39 -26.50 -1.12
N THR A 493 -69.18 -26.83 -2.15
CA THR A 493 -70.50 -26.22 -2.34
C THR A 493 -71.49 -26.72 -1.30
N GLY A 494 -72.18 -25.78 -0.66
CA GLY A 494 -73.40 -26.07 0.11
C GLY A 494 -74.67 -26.18 -0.75
N VAL A 495 -74.56 -25.98 -2.06
CA VAL A 495 -75.70 -25.85 -3.01
C VAL A 495 -75.49 -26.82 -4.18
N VAL A 496 -76.60 -27.23 -4.83
CA VAL A 496 -76.69 -28.36 -5.75
C VAL A 496 -75.74 -28.29 -6.95
N PRO A 497 -74.94 -29.36 -7.21
CA PRO A 497 -74.83 -30.59 -6.42
C PRO A 497 -74.12 -30.33 -5.08
N PRO A 498 -74.74 -30.68 -3.92
CA PRO A 498 -74.10 -30.47 -2.64
C PRO A 498 -72.88 -31.39 -2.51
N GLY A 499 -71.77 -30.85 -2.04
CA GLY A 499 -70.54 -31.62 -1.85
C GLY A 499 -69.62 -31.65 -3.06
N GLU A 500 -69.86 -30.83 -4.08
CA GLU A 500 -68.89 -30.61 -5.15
C GLU A 500 -67.68 -29.85 -4.59
N GLU A 501 -66.48 -30.43 -4.76
CA GLU A 501 -65.22 -29.87 -4.28
C GLU A 501 -64.51 -29.14 -5.42
N TYR A 502 -64.13 -27.89 -5.16
CA TYR A 502 -63.33 -27.08 -6.06
C TYR A 502 -61.99 -26.77 -5.42
N LYS A 503 -60.92 -27.08 -6.16
CA LYS A 503 -59.54 -26.92 -5.71
C LYS A 503 -58.78 -26.07 -6.70
N SER A 504 -58.09 -25.06 -6.20
CA SER A 504 -57.18 -24.23 -6.99
C SER A 504 -55.84 -24.14 -6.29
N TYR A 505 -54.78 -24.03 -7.09
CA TYR A 505 -53.41 -23.93 -6.61
C TYR A 505 -52.70 -22.79 -7.32
N ALA A 506 -51.76 -22.14 -6.65
CA ALA A 506 -50.82 -21.25 -7.31
C ALA A 506 -49.41 -21.41 -6.76
N ILE A 507 -48.44 -21.24 -7.65
CA ILE A 507 -47.02 -21.13 -7.31
C ILE A 507 -46.56 -19.78 -7.85
N GLU A 508 -45.93 -19.00 -7.00
CA GLU A 508 -45.33 -17.73 -7.38
C GLU A 508 -43.81 -17.87 -7.48
N LEU A 509 -43.28 -17.42 -8.60
CA LEU A 509 -41.86 -17.18 -8.81
C LEU A 509 -41.58 -15.69 -8.67
N TYR A 510 -40.45 -15.36 -8.05
CA TYR A 510 -40.04 -14.00 -7.80
C TYR A 510 -38.62 -13.73 -8.28
N LYS A 511 -38.47 -12.61 -8.99
CA LYS A 511 -37.21 -12.00 -9.41
C LYS A 511 -37.07 -10.64 -8.71
N PRO A 512 -36.36 -10.56 -7.57
CA PRO A 512 -36.26 -9.34 -6.77
C PRO A 512 -35.60 -8.17 -7.51
N TYR A 513 -34.64 -8.48 -8.39
CA TYR A 513 -33.77 -7.49 -9.02
C TYR A 513 -34.26 -7.21 -10.44
N THR A 514 -34.67 -5.96 -10.66
CA THR A 514 -35.20 -5.52 -11.95
C THR A 514 -34.11 -5.22 -12.97
N GLN A 515 -32.88 -5.01 -12.49
CA GLN A 515 -31.69 -4.81 -13.32
C GLN A 515 -31.21 -6.10 -14.00
N ASP A 516 -31.52 -7.27 -13.42
CA ASP A 516 -31.13 -8.54 -14.00
C ASP A 516 -31.83 -8.73 -15.35
N ASP A 517 -31.15 -9.43 -16.25
CA ASP A 517 -31.72 -9.82 -17.52
C ASP A 517 -33.07 -10.55 -17.36
N SER A 518 -33.87 -10.52 -18.43
CA SER A 518 -35.10 -11.29 -18.44
C SER A 518 -34.72 -12.77 -18.38
N ALA A 519 -35.33 -13.51 -17.45
CA ALA A 519 -35.10 -14.95 -17.35
C ALA A 519 -35.48 -15.61 -18.69
N ASP A 520 -34.49 -16.18 -19.40
CA ASP A 520 -34.78 -16.94 -20.62
C ASP A 520 -35.61 -18.17 -20.22
N LEU A 521 -36.86 -18.21 -20.69
CA LEU A 521 -37.81 -19.27 -20.39
C LEU A 521 -37.29 -20.67 -20.76
N SER A 522 -36.30 -20.77 -21.66
CA SER A 522 -35.68 -22.05 -22.02
C SER A 522 -34.68 -22.58 -20.98
N ASP A 523 -34.20 -21.74 -20.07
CA ASP A 523 -33.24 -22.10 -19.05
C ASP A 523 -33.88 -22.46 -17.71
N TRP A 524 -35.15 -22.11 -17.50
CA TRP A 524 -35.85 -22.35 -16.24
C TRP A 524 -36.89 -23.48 -16.37
N SER A 525 -36.95 -24.36 -15.36
CA SER A 525 -37.91 -25.46 -15.31
C SER A 525 -38.50 -25.58 -13.91
N LEU A 526 -39.81 -25.43 -13.77
CA LEU A 526 -40.50 -25.70 -12.51
C LEU A 526 -40.95 -27.16 -12.50
N TYR A 527 -40.75 -27.86 -11.39
CA TYR A 527 -41.30 -29.20 -11.19
C TYR A 527 -42.18 -29.25 -9.95
N VAL A 528 -43.29 -29.97 -10.08
CA VAL A 528 -44.19 -30.32 -8.98
C VAL A 528 -44.21 -31.84 -8.90
N GLY A 529 -43.51 -32.38 -7.89
CA GLY A 529 -43.22 -33.81 -7.79
C GLY A 529 -42.34 -34.27 -8.96
N ALA A 530 -42.86 -35.17 -9.79
CA ALA A 530 -42.18 -35.66 -10.98
C ALA A 530 -42.55 -34.91 -12.27
N THR A 531 -43.56 -34.03 -12.22
CA THR A 531 -44.13 -33.36 -13.39
C THR A 531 -43.44 -32.02 -13.63
N GLU A 532 -42.94 -31.80 -14.86
CA GLU A 532 -42.42 -30.51 -15.31
C GLU A 532 -43.59 -29.58 -15.69
N VAL A 533 -43.58 -28.39 -15.13
CA VAL A 533 -44.50 -27.29 -15.44
C VAL A 533 -43.71 -26.28 -16.26
N LYS A 534 -44.09 -26.13 -17.54
CA LYS A 534 -43.45 -25.15 -18.43
C LYS A 534 -43.83 -23.74 -17.99
N ILE A 535 -42.84 -22.89 -17.79
CA ILE A 535 -43.02 -21.47 -17.51
C ILE A 535 -43.27 -20.76 -18.85
N LYS A 536 -44.36 -20.00 -18.97
CA LYS A 536 -44.82 -19.35 -20.21
C LYS A 536 -45.02 -17.86 -19.97
N ASN A 537 -44.69 -17.03 -20.96
CA ASN A 537 -44.99 -15.59 -20.95
C ASN A 537 -44.42 -14.83 -19.74
N TRP A 538 -43.32 -15.31 -19.13
CA TRP A 538 -42.65 -14.54 -18.10
C TRP A 538 -41.94 -13.34 -18.75
N SER A 539 -42.55 -12.16 -18.63
CA SER A 539 -41.94 -10.89 -19.02
C SER A 539 -41.04 -10.35 -17.91
N SER A 540 -40.37 -9.21 -18.12
CA SER A 540 -39.42 -8.57 -17.19
C SER A 540 -40.00 -8.16 -15.81
N GLY A 541 -41.24 -8.56 -15.47
CA GLY A 541 -41.87 -8.30 -14.18
C GLY A 541 -41.24 -9.09 -13.02
N LYS A 542 -41.35 -8.52 -11.82
CA LYS A 542 -40.82 -9.10 -10.57
C LYS A 542 -41.51 -10.40 -10.17
N TYR A 543 -42.80 -10.51 -10.45
CA TYR A 543 -43.65 -11.63 -10.03
C TYR A 543 -44.14 -12.42 -11.23
N HIS A 544 -44.18 -13.74 -11.09
CA HIS A 544 -44.80 -14.63 -12.07
C HIS A 544 -45.62 -15.70 -11.35
N VAL A 545 -46.94 -15.65 -11.54
CA VAL A 545 -47.87 -16.55 -10.84
C VAL A 545 -48.38 -17.62 -11.80
N ILE A 546 -48.10 -18.88 -11.49
CA ILE A 546 -48.65 -20.03 -12.21
C ILE A 546 -49.82 -20.57 -11.41
N ARG A 547 -51.01 -20.58 -12.00
CA ARG A 547 -52.26 -20.91 -11.32
C ARG A 547 -52.96 -22.07 -12.03
N TRP A 548 -53.36 -23.06 -11.25
CA TRP A 548 -54.24 -24.14 -11.68
C TRP A 548 -55.63 -23.87 -11.15
N LYS A 549 -56.60 -23.64 -12.03
CA LYS A 549 -57.99 -23.36 -11.67
C LYS A 549 -58.88 -24.57 -11.85
N SER A 550 -59.76 -24.82 -10.89
CA SER A 550 -60.91 -25.68 -11.11
C SER A 550 -61.79 -25.13 -12.22
N ALA A 551 -62.48 -25.99 -12.97
CA ALA A 551 -63.37 -25.62 -14.07
C ALA A 551 -64.57 -24.70 -13.69
N SER A 552 -64.73 -24.40 -12.40
CA SER A 552 -65.72 -23.45 -11.89
C SER A 552 -65.01 -22.30 -11.15
N ASP A 553 -65.51 -21.07 -11.31
CA ASP A 553 -65.04 -19.87 -10.60
C ASP A 553 -65.36 -19.87 -9.09
N SER A 554 -65.68 -21.02 -8.50
CA SER A 554 -66.13 -21.14 -7.11
C SER A 554 -64.98 -21.19 -6.10
N ALA A 555 -63.74 -21.40 -6.55
CA ALA A 555 -62.54 -21.38 -5.71
C ALA A 555 -61.40 -20.52 -6.33
N PRO A 556 -61.61 -19.23 -6.63
CA PRO A 556 -60.59 -18.44 -7.31
C PRO A 556 -59.48 -18.07 -6.33
N LEU A 557 -58.23 -18.31 -6.75
CA LEU A 557 -57.05 -17.65 -6.19
C LEU A 557 -56.84 -16.35 -6.98
N GLN A 558 -56.97 -15.21 -6.31
CA GLN A 558 -56.74 -13.91 -6.93
C GLN A 558 -55.27 -13.52 -6.77
N ALA A 559 -54.68 -13.05 -7.86
CA ALA A 559 -53.37 -12.40 -7.87
C ALA A 559 -53.57 -10.91 -8.18
N ASP A 560 -52.59 -10.09 -7.83
CA ASP A 560 -52.59 -8.66 -8.14
C ASP A 560 -52.80 -8.43 -9.65
N SER A 561 -53.68 -7.49 -9.97
CA SER A 561 -54.04 -7.16 -11.36
C SER A 561 -52.87 -6.68 -12.22
N SER A 562 -51.76 -6.25 -11.60
CA SER A 562 -50.55 -5.75 -12.26
C SER A 562 -49.56 -6.87 -12.66
N VAL A 563 -49.81 -8.11 -12.24
CA VAL A 563 -48.88 -9.23 -12.42
C VAL A 563 -49.32 -10.19 -13.53
N GLN A 564 -48.33 -10.77 -14.22
CA GLN A 564 -48.57 -11.79 -15.23
C GLN A 564 -48.99 -13.10 -14.55
N VAL A 565 -50.16 -13.61 -14.92
CA VAL A 565 -50.70 -14.87 -14.44
C VAL A 565 -50.75 -15.88 -15.59
N GLN A 566 -50.04 -16.98 -15.42
CA GLN A 566 -50.15 -18.15 -16.28
C GLN A 566 -51.25 -19.05 -15.73
N ASP A 567 -52.41 -19.06 -16.39
CA ASP A 567 -53.48 -20.01 -16.09
C ASP A 567 -53.21 -21.34 -16.82
N GLU A 568 -53.12 -22.41 -16.05
CA GLU A 568 -53.12 -23.78 -16.54
C GLU A 568 -54.46 -24.43 -16.21
N ASP A 569 -55.01 -25.17 -17.16
CA ASP A 569 -56.20 -25.98 -16.91
C ASP A 569 -55.83 -27.10 -15.92
N LEU A 570 -56.65 -27.30 -14.88
CA LEU A 570 -56.63 -28.55 -14.13
C LEU A 570 -57.13 -29.65 -15.06
N ASP A 571 -56.21 -30.27 -15.80
CA ASP A 571 -56.54 -31.47 -16.57
C ASP A 571 -57.10 -32.51 -15.61
N VAL A 572 -58.35 -32.92 -15.81
CA VAL A 572 -59.11 -33.77 -14.90
C VAL A 572 -58.48 -35.17 -14.80
N ASP A 573 -57.64 -35.52 -15.79
CA ASP A 573 -57.04 -36.85 -15.90
C ASP A 573 -55.62 -36.95 -15.31
N ASN A 574 -54.85 -35.86 -15.14
CA ASN A 574 -53.49 -35.92 -14.57
C ASN A 574 -52.89 -34.56 -14.12
N PRO A 575 -53.48 -33.83 -13.16
CA PRO A 575 -52.88 -32.59 -12.68
C PRO A 575 -51.59 -32.91 -11.89
N PRO A 576 -50.59 -32.01 -11.85
CA PRO A 576 -49.49 -32.13 -10.90
C PRO A 576 -50.07 -32.03 -9.48
N PHE A 577 -50.35 -33.19 -8.86
CA PHE A 577 -50.99 -33.20 -7.54
C PHE A 577 -50.05 -32.60 -6.49
N ILE A 578 -50.39 -31.39 -6.04
CA ILE A 578 -49.90 -30.78 -4.81
C ILE A 578 -50.55 -31.56 -3.66
N LEU A 579 -49.93 -32.67 -3.28
CA LEU A 579 -50.27 -33.47 -2.10
C LEU A 579 -49.36 -33.06 -0.94
N PRO A 580 -49.71 -33.42 0.31
CA PRO A 580 -48.80 -33.29 1.42
C PRO A 580 -47.44 -33.91 1.08
N ALA A 581 -46.37 -33.17 1.35
CA ALA A 581 -44.98 -33.53 1.04
C ALA A 581 -44.61 -33.63 -0.45
N THR A 582 -45.48 -33.25 -1.39
CA THR A 582 -45.07 -33.06 -2.79
C THR A 582 -43.97 -32.00 -2.82
N LEU A 583 -42.84 -32.31 -3.44
CA LEU A 583 -41.74 -31.37 -3.57
C LEU A 583 -41.95 -30.48 -4.79
N ILE A 584 -41.98 -29.18 -4.57
CA ILE A 584 -41.91 -28.16 -5.61
C ILE A 584 -40.45 -27.75 -5.73
N ARG A 585 -39.89 -27.79 -6.93
CA ARG A 585 -38.49 -27.38 -7.18
C ARG A 585 -38.38 -26.54 -8.43
N LEU A 586 -37.56 -25.51 -8.33
CA LEU A 586 -37.17 -24.67 -9.44
C LEU A 586 -35.77 -25.07 -9.89
N GLU A 587 -35.65 -25.47 -11.15
CA GLU A 587 -34.39 -25.80 -11.79
C GLU A 587 -33.99 -24.72 -12.79
N ARG A 588 -32.67 -24.49 -12.91
CA ARG A 588 -32.02 -23.67 -13.93
C ARG A 588 -31.04 -24.52 -14.71
N LYS A 589 -30.85 -24.21 -15.99
CA LYS A 589 -29.85 -24.83 -16.85
C LYS A 589 -28.50 -24.14 -16.64
N ALA A 590 -27.44 -24.94 -16.51
CA ALA A 590 -26.06 -24.46 -16.48
C ALA A 590 -25.43 -24.48 -17.88
N GLN A 591 -24.27 -23.85 -18.04
CA GLN A 591 -23.59 -23.70 -19.35
C GLN A 591 -23.37 -25.04 -20.08
N ASN A 592 -23.10 -26.11 -19.35
CA ASN A 592 -22.90 -27.45 -19.91
C ASN A 592 -24.20 -28.23 -20.19
N GLY A 593 -25.36 -27.62 -19.96
CA GLY A 593 -26.69 -28.21 -20.11
C GLY A 593 -27.20 -29.00 -18.89
N ASP A 594 -26.42 -29.10 -17.80
CA ASP A 594 -26.90 -29.71 -16.56
C ASP A 594 -28.08 -28.90 -15.99
N LYS A 595 -29.07 -29.57 -15.39
CA LYS A 595 -30.12 -28.92 -14.61
C LYS A 595 -29.72 -28.88 -13.13
N ILE A 596 -29.68 -27.68 -12.57
CA ILE A 596 -29.36 -27.40 -11.16
C ILE A 596 -30.60 -26.87 -10.44
N ILE A 597 -30.79 -27.24 -9.19
CA ILE A 597 -31.91 -26.77 -8.36
C ILE A 597 -31.51 -25.47 -7.66
N VAL A 598 -32.23 -24.41 -8.00
CA VAL A 598 -32.05 -23.06 -7.45
C VAL A 598 -32.85 -22.91 -6.16
N ASP A 599 -34.08 -23.44 -6.14
CA ASP A 599 -34.95 -23.40 -4.98
C ASP A 599 -35.85 -24.64 -4.90
N MET A 600 -36.29 -24.98 -3.70
CA MET A 600 -37.25 -26.06 -3.49
C MET A 600 -38.00 -25.89 -2.19
N GLU A 601 -39.26 -26.31 -2.18
CA GLU A 601 -40.09 -26.34 -0.99
C GLU A 601 -41.07 -27.52 -1.02
N ALA A 602 -41.25 -28.16 0.14
CA ALA A 602 -42.22 -29.23 0.29
C ALA A 602 -43.58 -28.66 0.67
N VAL A 603 -44.63 -29.15 0.01
CA VAL A 603 -46.01 -28.77 0.33
C VAL A 603 -46.33 -29.23 1.75
N PRO A 604 -46.66 -28.32 2.69
CA PRO A 604 -46.97 -28.70 4.06
C PRO A 604 -48.22 -29.57 4.14
N SER A 605 -48.23 -30.51 5.08
CA SER A 605 -49.41 -31.37 5.29
C SER A 605 -50.64 -30.61 5.77
N ASN A 606 -50.46 -29.52 6.52
CA ASN A 606 -51.53 -28.66 7.00
C ASN A 606 -51.99 -27.62 5.96
N MET A 607 -51.37 -27.56 4.77
CA MET A 607 -51.79 -26.62 3.72
C MET A 607 -53.07 -27.06 3.02
N ILE A 608 -53.32 -28.36 2.95
CA ILE A 608 -54.41 -28.94 2.16
C ILE A 608 -55.62 -29.16 3.07
N GLN A 609 -56.34 -28.08 3.34
CA GLN A 609 -57.56 -28.06 4.17
C GLN A 609 -58.70 -27.29 3.49
N LEU A 610 -59.94 -27.48 3.94
CA LEU A 610 -61.06 -26.61 3.55
C LEU A 610 -60.70 -25.18 3.98
N GLU A 611 -60.79 -24.20 3.07
CA GLU A 611 -60.31 -22.80 3.16
C GLU A 611 -59.13 -22.48 2.24
N THR A 612 -58.74 -21.20 2.24
CA THR A 612 -57.61 -20.67 1.48
C THR A 612 -56.38 -20.66 2.39
N HIS A 613 -55.25 -21.10 1.88
CA HIS A 613 -54.02 -21.28 2.63
C HIS A 613 -52.83 -20.79 1.79
N TYR A 614 -51.97 -19.99 2.42
CA TYR A 614 -50.77 -19.45 1.80
C TYR A 614 -49.55 -19.81 2.63
N LYS A 615 -48.51 -20.30 1.95
CA LYS A 615 -47.18 -20.43 2.52
C LYS A 615 -46.26 -19.47 1.79
N GLN A 616 -45.75 -18.50 2.55
CA GLN A 616 -44.91 -17.41 2.05
C GLN A 616 -43.45 -17.64 2.45
N ARG A 617 -42.53 -17.25 1.57
CA ARG A 617 -41.09 -17.12 1.82
C ARG A 617 -40.76 -15.64 1.99
N ASP A 618 -39.78 -15.30 2.82
CA ASP A 618 -39.28 -13.92 2.89
C ASP A 618 -38.84 -13.45 1.48
N ASN A 619 -39.50 -12.41 0.97
CA ASN A 619 -39.25 -11.86 -0.36
C ASN A 619 -38.62 -10.47 -0.32
N ARG A 620 -38.09 -10.05 0.85
CA ARG A 620 -37.20 -8.89 0.92
C ARG A 620 -36.00 -9.08 -0.01
N LYS A 621 -35.39 -7.97 -0.41
CA LYS A 621 -34.14 -7.99 -1.18
C LYS A 621 -33.09 -8.83 -0.41
N HIS A 622 -32.14 -9.41 -1.15
CA HIS A 622 -31.03 -10.21 -0.60
C HIS A 622 -31.43 -11.58 -0.02
N GLN A 623 -32.71 -11.94 -0.03
CA GLN A 623 -33.18 -13.26 0.43
C GLN A 623 -33.16 -14.33 -0.66
N CYS A 624 -32.56 -14.08 -1.84
CA CYS A 624 -32.61 -15.04 -2.97
C CYS A 624 -31.98 -16.40 -2.64
N ILE A 625 -30.91 -16.41 -1.87
CA ILE A 625 -30.19 -17.64 -1.50
C ILE A 625 -30.72 -18.18 -0.16
N ARG A 626 -31.15 -17.29 0.74
CA ARG A 626 -31.63 -17.68 2.06
C ARG A 626 -33.11 -18.09 1.98
N ARG A 627 -33.34 -19.40 2.09
CA ARG A 627 -34.68 -20.01 1.95
C ARG A 627 -35.47 -19.95 3.25
N ILE A 628 -35.91 -18.74 3.65
CA ILE A 628 -36.70 -18.56 4.87
C ILE A 628 -38.19 -18.65 4.55
N TRP A 629 -38.80 -19.77 4.90
CA TRP A 629 -40.23 -19.98 4.78
C TRP A 629 -40.95 -19.71 6.08
N SER A 630 -42.15 -19.14 6.01
CA SER A 630 -43.04 -19.02 7.16
C SER A 630 -43.34 -20.41 7.74
N ALA A 631 -43.21 -20.53 9.07
CA ALA A 631 -43.64 -21.71 9.80
C ALA A 631 -45.17 -21.80 9.91
N VAL A 632 -45.87 -20.67 9.72
CA VAL A 632 -47.33 -20.54 9.81
C VAL A 632 -47.91 -20.45 8.40
N ILE A 633 -49.02 -21.14 8.19
CA ILE A 633 -49.81 -21.04 6.97
C ILE A 633 -50.90 -19.99 7.22
N ASN A 634 -50.97 -19.00 6.35
CA ASN A 634 -51.88 -17.85 6.49
C ASN A 634 -53.19 -18.12 5.74
N ASN A 635 -54.33 -17.67 6.31
CA ASN A 635 -55.66 -17.93 5.74
C ASN A 635 -56.34 -16.68 5.13
N ASP A 636 -55.82 -15.47 5.37
CA ASP A 636 -56.60 -14.23 5.21
C ASP A 636 -56.07 -13.18 4.21
N ASN A 637 -54.91 -13.33 3.58
CA ASN A 637 -54.34 -12.29 2.71
C ASN A 637 -53.83 -12.84 1.37
N THR A 638 -54.38 -12.36 0.25
CA THR A 638 -53.78 -12.58 -1.09
C THR A 638 -52.54 -11.72 -1.23
N THR A 639 -51.36 -12.32 -1.27
CA THR A 639 -50.10 -11.60 -1.61
C THR A 639 -49.55 -11.99 -2.97
N LEU A 640 -50.18 -12.95 -3.66
CA LEU A 640 -49.84 -13.31 -5.03
C LEU A 640 -49.77 -12.08 -5.93
N GLY A 641 -48.60 -11.80 -6.48
CA GLY A 641 -48.29 -10.67 -7.33
C GLY A 641 -47.89 -9.39 -6.58
N SER A 642 -47.57 -9.47 -5.29
CA SER A 642 -47.22 -8.32 -4.46
C SER A 642 -46.19 -8.69 -3.40
N ASP A 643 -45.56 -7.68 -2.79
CA ASP A 643 -44.66 -7.93 -1.65
C ASP A 643 -45.46 -8.60 -0.51
N ASN A 644 -44.93 -9.70 0.04
CA ASN A 644 -45.69 -10.42 1.04
C ASN A 644 -45.56 -9.75 2.42
N THR A 645 -46.43 -10.13 3.34
CA THR A 645 -46.45 -9.56 4.70
C THR A 645 -45.54 -10.31 5.67
N PHE A 646 -44.87 -11.37 5.20
CA PHE A 646 -43.99 -12.20 6.01
C PHE A 646 -42.57 -11.65 5.97
N ALA A 647 -42.20 -10.94 7.04
CA ALA A 647 -40.82 -10.60 7.35
C ALA A 647 -40.41 -11.33 8.64
N PRO A 648 -39.52 -12.34 8.59
CA PRO A 648 -39.00 -12.96 9.78
C PRO A 648 -38.14 -11.97 10.58
N ASP A 649 -38.17 -12.07 11.92
CA ASP A 649 -37.28 -11.36 12.86
C ASP A 649 -35.86 -11.94 12.84
N ASP A 650 -35.29 -12.06 11.65
CA ASP A 650 -34.00 -12.69 11.43
C ASP A 650 -32.95 -11.63 11.19
N ALA A 651 -32.03 -11.52 12.16
CA ALA A 651 -30.99 -10.51 12.17
C ALA A 651 -29.82 -10.82 11.22
N ASN A 652 -29.72 -12.04 10.66
CA ASN A 652 -28.59 -12.38 9.80
C ASN A 652 -29.02 -12.23 8.33
N ILE A 653 -28.61 -11.15 7.68
CA ILE A 653 -28.80 -10.96 6.25
C ILE A 653 -27.55 -11.52 5.53
N ILE A 654 -27.69 -11.95 4.27
CA ILE A 654 -26.54 -12.28 3.42
C ILE A 654 -26.68 -11.39 2.19
N PRO A 655 -26.18 -10.14 2.25
CA PRO A 655 -26.30 -9.20 1.15
C PRO A 655 -25.35 -9.58 0.02
N THR A 656 -25.77 -10.52 -0.81
CA THR A 656 -25.01 -10.92 -2.00
C THR A 656 -25.91 -10.96 -3.22
N TYR A 657 -25.47 -10.25 -4.23
CA TYR A 657 -25.98 -10.30 -5.59
C TYR A 657 -24.77 -10.40 -6.52
N PRO A 658 -24.77 -11.29 -7.53
CA PRO A 658 -23.68 -11.34 -8.51
C PRO A 658 -23.53 -9.97 -9.16
N ALA A 659 -22.34 -9.37 -9.10
CA ALA A 659 -22.15 -8.00 -9.57
C ALA A 659 -22.23 -7.89 -11.10
N ASN A 660 -22.08 -9.02 -11.81
CA ASN A 660 -21.93 -9.16 -13.26
C ASN A 660 -20.97 -8.10 -13.85
N SER A 661 -19.89 -7.85 -13.11
CA SER A 661 -18.90 -6.84 -13.43
C SER A 661 -17.54 -7.18 -12.82
N PRO A 662 -16.42 -6.81 -13.48
CA PRO A 662 -15.09 -7.05 -12.96
C PRO A 662 -14.90 -6.51 -11.55
N LEU A 663 -14.17 -7.25 -10.71
CA LEU A 663 -13.78 -6.75 -9.39
C LEU A 663 -12.95 -5.48 -9.57
N THR A 664 -13.29 -4.43 -8.83
CA THR A 664 -12.61 -3.14 -8.95
C THR A 664 -11.27 -3.13 -8.20
N ASN A 665 -11.20 -3.89 -7.11
CA ASN A 665 -10.04 -4.04 -6.24
C ASN A 665 -9.97 -5.48 -5.72
N ILE A 666 -8.81 -5.94 -5.25
CA ILE A 666 -8.67 -7.32 -4.80
C ILE A 666 -9.42 -7.62 -3.48
N GLY A 667 -9.71 -6.61 -2.65
CA GLY A 667 -10.46 -6.83 -1.41
C GLY A 667 -11.94 -7.16 -1.62
N GLU A 668 -12.54 -6.80 -2.76
CA GLU A 668 -13.92 -7.20 -3.13
C GLU A 668 -14.11 -8.72 -3.24
N ILE A 669 -13.02 -9.51 -3.24
CA ILE A 669 -13.12 -10.96 -3.19
C ILE A 669 -13.81 -11.46 -1.90
N GLY A 670 -13.88 -10.64 -0.84
CA GLY A 670 -14.67 -10.93 0.36
C GLY A 670 -16.18 -11.12 0.07
N SER A 671 -16.69 -10.54 -1.01
CA SER A 671 -18.09 -10.70 -1.45
C SER A 671 -18.36 -12.04 -2.15
N ILE A 672 -17.32 -12.82 -2.45
CA ILE A 672 -17.44 -14.09 -3.17
C ILE A 672 -17.77 -15.24 -2.22
N PHE A 673 -18.64 -16.13 -2.68
CA PHE A 673 -18.94 -17.35 -1.94
C PHE A 673 -17.86 -18.42 -2.06
N ARG A 674 -17.64 -19.12 -0.94
CA ARG A 674 -16.87 -20.38 -0.88
C ARG A 674 -17.75 -21.63 -0.80
N LYS A 675 -19.08 -21.44 -0.73
CA LYS A 675 -20.10 -22.50 -0.72
C LYS A 675 -21.01 -22.37 -1.93
N SER A 676 -21.71 -23.45 -2.26
CA SER A 676 -22.65 -23.46 -3.38
C SER A 676 -23.97 -22.82 -2.96
N ALA A 677 -24.50 -21.95 -3.82
CA ALA A 677 -25.87 -21.45 -3.72
C ALA A 677 -26.90 -22.47 -4.24
N TYR A 678 -26.45 -23.51 -4.95
CA TYR A 678 -27.31 -24.44 -5.67
C TYR A 678 -27.26 -25.85 -5.10
N ILE A 679 -28.36 -26.57 -5.25
CA ILE A 679 -28.40 -28.02 -5.10
C ILE A 679 -28.23 -28.60 -6.49
N TYR A 680 -27.40 -29.63 -6.64
CA TYR A 680 -27.30 -30.34 -7.91
C TYR A 680 -27.45 -31.84 -7.71
N ARG A 681 -27.82 -32.50 -8.80
CA ARG A 681 -28.09 -33.94 -8.86
C ARG A 681 -27.01 -34.59 -9.71
N ASP A 682 -26.39 -35.65 -9.19
CA ASP A 682 -25.51 -36.51 -9.97
C ASP A 682 -26.22 -37.85 -10.28
N ALA A 683 -25.49 -38.79 -10.89
CA ALA A 683 -26.00 -40.12 -11.19
C ALA A 683 -26.44 -40.92 -9.94
N ASN A 684 -25.97 -40.52 -8.75
CA ASN A 684 -26.25 -41.17 -7.47
C ASN A 684 -27.40 -40.50 -6.70
N GLY A 685 -27.98 -39.42 -7.24
CA GLY A 685 -29.11 -38.72 -6.66
C GLY A 685 -28.78 -37.30 -6.24
N PHE A 686 -29.56 -36.74 -5.32
CA PHE A 686 -29.31 -35.40 -4.78
C PHE A 686 -28.13 -35.46 -3.81
N HIS A 687 -27.18 -34.54 -3.98
CA HIS A 687 -26.16 -34.33 -2.96
C HIS A 687 -26.81 -33.85 -1.65
N SER A 688 -26.17 -34.13 -0.51
CA SER A 688 -26.76 -33.84 0.81
C SER A 688 -27.17 -32.36 0.91
N ILE A 689 -28.42 -32.15 1.31
CA ILE A 689 -29.03 -30.83 1.49
C ILE A 689 -28.24 -29.97 2.50
N GLU A 690 -27.45 -30.58 3.37
CA GLU A 690 -26.74 -29.89 4.46
C GLU A 690 -25.54 -29.02 4.04
N ASN A 691 -25.21 -28.93 2.74
CA ASN A 691 -23.97 -28.30 2.25
C ASN A 691 -24.15 -27.03 1.39
N PHE A 692 -25.38 -26.56 1.18
CA PHE A 692 -25.65 -25.32 0.43
C PHE A 692 -26.05 -24.16 1.34
N ILE A 693 -25.86 -22.94 0.86
CA ILE A 693 -26.11 -21.70 1.61
C ILE A 693 -27.57 -21.66 2.09
N GLY A 694 -27.77 -21.32 3.36
CA GLY A 694 -29.10 -21.21 3.98
C GLY A 694 -29.74 -22.53 4.43
N SER A 695 -29.17 -23.70 4.08
CA SER A 695 -29.75 -25.02 4.39
C SER A 695 -29.80 -25.37 5.88
N VAL A 696 -28.75 -25.00 6.63
CA VAL A 696 -28.59 -25.27 8.07
C VAL A 696 -28.16 -24.00 8.80
N ALA A 697 -28.31 -23.97 10.13
CA ALA A 697 -28.05 -22.77 10.93
C ALA A 697 -26.65 -22.18 10.71
N SER A 698 -25.60 -23.00 10.60
CA SER A 698 -24.24 -22.51 10.35
C SER A 698 -24.07 -21.89 8.96
N LEU A 699 -24.79 -22.37 7.94
CA LEU A 699 -24.73 -21.86 6.56
C LEU A 699 -25.67 -20.67 6.32
N LYS A 700 -26.24 -20.10 7.39
CA LYS A 700 -27.00 -18.85 7.38
C LYS A 700 -26.16 -17.63 7.81
N LEU A 701 -24.90 -17.86 8.20
CA LEU A 701 -23.95 -16.82 8.61
C LEU A 701 -22.95 -16.56 7.49
N GLU A 702 -22.70 -15.29 7.19
CA GLU A 702 -21.82 -14.87 6.10
C GLU A 702 -20.40 -15.43 6.23
N GLU A 703 -19.84 -15.41 7.44
CA GLU A 703 -18.49 -15.92 7.72
C GLU A 703 -18.30 -17.39 7.35
N ASN A 704 -19.38 -18.17 7.26
CA ASN A 704 -19.35 -19.59 6.91
C ASN A 704 -19.50 -19.83 5.40
N VAL A 705 -20.07 -18.87 4.66
CA VAL A 705 -20.43 -19.04 3.25
C VAL A 705 -19.61 -18.18 2.30
N ARG A 706 -19.11 -17.02 2.73
CA ARG A 706 -18.21 -16.13 1.98
C ARG A 706 -16.74 -16.42 2.26
N ILE A 707 -15.88 -15.86 1.42
CA ILE A 707 -14.44 -15.78 1.69
C ILE A 707 -14.24 -14.81 2.85
N ASN A 708 -13.74 -15.32 3.98
CA ASN A 708 -13.52 -14.49 5.16
C ASN A 708 -12.12 -13.86 5.12
N LEU A 709 -12.03 -12.56 4.85
CA LEU A 709 -10.75 -11.83 4.79
C LEU A 709 -10.03 -11.71 6.13
N THR A 710 -10.65 -12.11 7.24
CA THR A 710 -9.97 -12.19 8.55
C THR A 710 -9.26 -13.53 8.79
N ASP A 711 -9.46 -14.51 7.90
CA ASP A 711 -8.82 -15.83 7.91
C ASP A 711 -7.35 -15.72 7.45
N GLU A 712 -6.42 -15.96 8.37
CA GLU A 712 -4.99 -15.83 8.12
C GLU A 712 -4.47 -16.82 7.08
N THR A 713 -5.15 -17.96 6.93
CA THR A 713 -4.76 -18.97 5.93
C THR A 713 -4.85 -18.40 4.51
N LEU A 714 -5.71 -17.40 4.29
CA LEU A 714 -5.90 -16.73 3.01
C LEU A 714 -4.81 -15.70 2.68
N TYR A 715 -4.12 -15.15 3.68
CA TYR A 715 -3.19 -14.03 3.46
C TYR A 715 -2.12 -14.29 2.41
N PRO A 716 -1.48 -15.48 2.36
CA PRO A 716 -0.52 -15.78 1.31
C PRO A 716 -1.10 -15.66 -0.10
N VAL A 717 -2.41 -15.92 -0.31
CA VAL A 717 -3.06 -15.84 -1.63
C VAL A 717 -2.95 -14.45 -2.22
N PHE A 718 -3.05 -13.40 -1.41
CA PHE A 718 -2.97 -11.99 -1.84
C PHE A 718 -1.60 -11.60 -2.39
N ASN A 719 -0.57 -12.42 -2.17
CA ASN A 719 0.74 -12.24 -2.82
C ASN A 719 0.79 -12.86 -4.22
N PHE A 720 -0.25 -13.58 -4.66
CA PHE A 720 -0.29 -14.26 -5.96
C PHE A 720 -1.40 -13.74 -6.89
N VAL A 721 -2.27 -12.84 -6.42
CA VAL A 721 -3.46 -12.39 -7.15
C VAL A 721 -3.58 -10.87 -7.13
N THR A 722 -4.15 -10.32 -8.20
CA THR A 722 -4.43 -8.88 -8.33
C THR A 722 -5.75 -8.63 -9.06
N ALA A 723 -6.40 -7.50 -8.81
CA ALA A 723 -7.46 -6.97 -9.67
C ALA A 723 -6.92 -5.92 -10.67
N LEU A 724 -5.73 -5.36 -10.41
CA LEU A 724 -5.12 -4.33 -11.23
C LEU A 724 -4.83 -4.81 -12.65
N LYS A 725 -5.35 -4.07 -13.62
CA LYS A 725 -5.00 -4.20 -15.03
C LYS A 725 -4.04 -3.08 -15.40
N THR A 726 -2.81 -3.42 -15.72
CA THR A 726 -1.87 -2.45 -16.31
C THR A 726 -2.45 -1.98 -17.65
N PRO A 727 -2.76 -0.70 -17.85
CA PRO A 727 -3.50 -0.23 -19.04
C PRO A 727 -2.67 -0.25 -20.32
N TYR A 728 -1.42 -0.70 -20.26
CA TYR A 728 -0.60 -1.01 -21.41
C TYR A 728 -1.11 -2.26 -22.14
N ALA A 729 -2.13 -2.08 -22.99
CA ALA A 729 -2.66 -3.12 -23.87
C ALA A 729 -1.60 -3.75 -24.79
N ASN A 730 -0.45 -3.09 -24.98
CA ASN A 730 0.60 -3.52 -25.91
C ASN A 730 1.68 -4.42 -25.26
N ASP A 731 1.79 -4.45 -23.93
CA ASP A 731 2.68 -5.40 -23.23
C ASP A 731 1.94 -6.12 -22.12
N SER A 732 1.42 -7.29 -22.46
CA SER A 732 0.81 -8.22 -21.49
C SER A 732 1.78 -8.66 -20.38
N ASN A 733 3.09 -8.40 -20.52
CA ASN A 733 4.11 -8.71 -19.53
C ASN A 733 4.50 -7.51 -18.66
N GLU A 734 3.91 -6.32 -18.86
CA GLU A 734 4.13 -5.21 -17.94
C GLU A 734 3.59 -5.58 -16.55
N THR A 735 4.40 -5.29 -15.54
CA THR A 735 4.11 -5.60 -14.13
C THR A 735 4.27 -4.38 -13.25
N ARG A 736 4.90 -3.30 -13.73
CA ARG A 736 5.19 -2.11 -12.95
C ARG A 736 3.92 -1.29 -12.76
N VAL A 737 3.65 -0.96 -11.51
CA VAL A 737 2.61 -0.04 -11.06
C VAL A 737 3.30 1.05 -10.27
N LYS A 738 2.93 2.30 -10.55
CA LYS A 738 3.57 3.48 -9.99
C LYS A 738 2.63 4.09 -9.00
N GLY A 739 3.15 4.69 -7.95
CA GLY A 739 2.34 5.37 -6.93
C GLY A 739 1.73 4.47 -5.88
N ARG A 740 1.94 3.14 -5.90
CA ARG A 740 1.55 2.29 -4.77
C ARG A 740 2.37 2.65 -3.54
N ILE A 741 1.74 2.63 -2.37
CA ILE A 741 2.37 2.92 -1.08
C ILE A 741 2.81 1.62 -0.43
N ASN A 742 4.10 1.49 -0.11
CA ASN A 742 4.59 0.40 0.72
C ASN A 742 4.23 0.67 2.19
N ILE A 743 3.20 -0.02 2.69
CA ILE A 743 2.71 0.18 4.07
C ILE A 743 3.73 -0.28 5.12
N ASN A 744 4.71 -1.09 4.73
CA ASN A 744 5.78 -1.55 5.63
C ASN A 744 6.82 -0.47 5.95
N THR A 745 6.91 0.56 5.13
CA THR A 745 7.92 1.61 5.29
C THR A 745 7.29 2.99 5.40
N ALA A 746 6.03 3.14 4.97
CA ALA A 746 5.32 4.41 4.95
C ALA A 746 5.08 5.00 6.34
N PRO A 747 5.31 6.32 6.54
CA PRO A 747 4.83 7.06 7.69
C PRO A 747 3.31 7.00 7.84
N ALA A 748 2.82 7.13 9.08
CA ALA A 748 1.37 7.24 9.33
C ALA A 748 0.73 8.38 8.52
N ARG A 749 1.44 9.49 8.32
CA ARG A 749 0.93 10.62 7.51
C ARG A 749 0.74 10.28 6.03
N VAL A 750 1.56 9.40 5.47
CA VAL A 750 1.41 8.93 4.07
C VAL A 750 0.25 7.92 4.00
N ILE A 751 0.19 6.98 4.93
CA ILE A 751 -0.91 5.99 5.03
C ILE A 751 -2.26 6.68 5.18
N ALA A 752 -2.33 7.79 5.92
CA ALA A 752 -3.55 8.57 6.11
C ALA A 752 -4.13 9.16 4.81
N GLN A 753 -3.35 9.26 3.73
CA GLN A 753 -3.82 9.76 2.44
C GLN A 753 -4.49 8.70 1.57
N LEU A 754 -4.52 7.45 2.03
CA LEU A 754 -5.29 6.41 1.36
C LEU A 754 -6.79 6.68 1.55
N PRO A 755 -7.62 6.38 0.53
CA PRO A 755 -9.07 6.50 0.61
C PRO A 755 -9.63 5.90 1.88
N TRP A 756 -10.53 6.63 2.55
CA TRP A 756 -11.24 6.19 3.75
C TRP A 756 -10.36 5.86 4.97
N VAL A 757 -9.05 6.17 4.96
CA VAL A 757 -8.19 6.02 6.14
C VAL A 757 -8.34 7.23 7.07
N SER A 758 -8.11 8.47 6.62
CA SER A 758 -8.32 9.66 7.47
C SER A 758 -9.75 10.21 7.41
N GLN A 759 -10.45 10.02 6.29
CA GLN A 759 -11.74 10.63 6.01
C GLN A 759 -12.94 9.78 6.49
N ARG A 760 -13.10 9.57 7.81
CA ARG A 760 -14.17 8.70 8.33
C ARG A 760 -15.20 9.36 9.24
N ILE A 761 -14.76 9.98 10.34
CA ILE A 761 -15.68 10.47 11.39
C ILE A 761 -15.31 11.88 11.91
N GLY A 762 -14.09 12.38 11.65
CA GLY A 762 -13.58 13.63 12.24
C GLY A 762 -12.88 14.60 11.28
N GLY A 763 -12.92 14.35 9.97
CA GLY A 763 -12.11 15.08 8.99
C GLY A 763 -10.65 14.59 8.92
N TYR A 764 -9.85 15.27 8.11
CA TYR A 764 -8.51 14.83 7.67
C TYR A 764 -7.43 14.67 8.73
N ASP A 765 -7.58 15.33 9.88
CA ASP A 765 -6.57 15.28 10.95
C ASP A 765 -6.66 13.99 11.79
N ASP A 766 -7.63 13.10 11.52
CA ASP A 766 -7.73 11.81 12.19
C ASP A 766 -6.70 10.80 11.64
N LEU A 767 -5.54 10.75 12.29
CA LEU A 767 -4.49 9.76 12.02
C LEU A 767 -4.73 8.42 12.74
N ALA A 768 -5.86 8.19 13.42
CA ALA A 768 -6.04 7.07 14.34
C ALA A 768 -5.74 5.70 13.71
N LEU A 769 -6.35 5.34 12.58
CA LEU A 769 -6.04 4.06 11.94
C LEU A 769 -4.66 4.06 11.32
N ALA A 770 -4.20 5.16 10.73
CA ALA A 770 -2.87 5.19 10.13
C ALA A 770 -1.78 4.93 11.18
N LYS A 771 -1.94 5.51 12.37
CA LYS A 771 -1.15 5.20 13.57
C LYS A 771 -1.34 3.74 14.00
N ALA A 772 -2.57 3.24 14.09
CA ALA A 772 -2.83 1.83 14.40
C ALA A 772 -2.15 0.86 13.41
N ILE A 773 -2.12 1.17 12.11
CA ILE A 773 -1.41 0.39 11.10
C ILE A 773 0.09 0.39 11.38
N VAL A 774 0.68 1.56 11.66
CA VAL A 774 2.10 1.70 12.02
C VAL A 774 2.42 0.95 13.33
N ALA A 775 1.61 1.11 14.38
CA ALA A 775 1.80 0.39 15.64
C ALA A 775 1.66 -1.12 15.49
N TYR A 776 0.70 -1.60 14.68
CA TYR A 776 0.57 -3.03 14.39
C TYR A 776 1.76 -3.56 13.59
N ARG A 777 2.24 -2.79 12.61
CA ARG A 777 3.41 -3.10 11.78
C ARG A 777 4.68 -3.22 12.63
N ASP A 778 4.92 -2.24 13.48
CA ASP A 778 6.16 -2.08 14.26
C ASP A 778 6.07 -2.76 15.64
N LYS A 779 4.92 -3.37 15.97
CA LYS A 779 4.60 -3.94 17.29
C LYS A 779 4.79 -2.94 18.43
N LEU A 780 4.41 -1.69 18.19
CA LEU A 780 4.50 -0.62 19.17
C LEU A 780 3.23 -0.53 20.03
N LYS A 781 3.35 0.15 21.17
CA LYS A 781 2.19 0.63 21.93
C LYS A 781 1.91 2.04 21.45
N GLU A 782 0.68 2.34 21.04
CA GLU A 782 0.26 3.74 20.89
C GLU A 782 0.26 4.39 22.29
N GLU A 783 0.87 5.56 22.43
CA GLU A 783 1.02 6.24 23.72
C GLU A 783 -0.25 6.99 24.12
N GLY A 784 -0.91 6.52 25.17
CA GLY A 784 -2.08 7.17 25.78
C GLY A 784 -2.76 6.18 26.73
N THR A 785 -3.05 6.58 27.97
CA THR A 785 -3.53 5.67 29.03
C THR A 785 -4.98 5.23 28.79
N SER A 786 -5.21 4.33 27.81
CA SER A 786 -6.41 3.51 27.53
C SER A 786 -6.46 2.99 26.07
N GLU A 787 -5.46 3.34 25.24
CA GLU A 787 -5.41 3.05 23.80
C GLU A 787 -5.11 1.58 23.43
N PRO A 788 -5.42 1.14 22.19
CA PRO A 788 -5.18 -0.23 21.73
C PRO A 788 -3.73 -0.66 21.89
N ASN A 789 -3.52 -1.77 22.58
CA ASN A 789 -2.21 -2.41 22.63
C ASN A 789 -2.01 -3.33 21.42
N TYR A 790 -1.37 -2.81 20.37
CA TYR A 790 -0.91 -3.61 19.24
C TYR A 790 0.41 -4.34 19.52
N ASN A 791 1.07 -4.02 20.64
CA ASN A 791 2.19 -4.75 21.22
C ASN A 791 1.68 -5.84 22.18
N TYR A 792 0.90 -6.79 21.66
CA TYR A 792 0.55 -7.98 22.44
C TYR A 792 1.78 -8.89 22.50
N GLU A 793 2.48 -8.86 23.64
CA GLU A 793 3.52 -9.84 24.01
C GLU A 793 2.95 -11.25 23.82
N GLY A 794 3.20 -11.87 22.66
CA GLY A 794 2.57 -13.13 22.26
C GLY A 794 2.14 -13.23 20.80
N ARG A 795 2.21 -12.16 20.00
CA ARG A 795 2.07 -12.28 18.54
C ARG A 795 3.31 -13.02 17.97
N PRO A 796 3.15 -14.22 17.37
CA PRO A 796 4.27 -15.00 16.86
C PRO A 796 4.89 -14.41 15.59
N ASP A 797 4.11 -13.63 14.83
CA ASP A 797 4.52 -13.09 13.53
C ASP A 797 5.72 -12.14 13.66
N ALA A 798 6.52 -12.00 12.61
CA ALA A 798 7.57 -10.98 12.52
C ALA A 798 6.98 -9.55 12.46
N ASN A 799 7.84 -8.53 12.58
CA ASN A 799 7.45 -7.15 12.28
C ASN A 799 7.07 -7.01 10.80
N GLY A 800 6.34 -5.96 10.44
CA GLY A 800 5.87 -5.77 9.07
C GLY A 800 4.72 -6.70 8.65
N PHE A 801 4.11 -6.35 7.52
CA PHE A 801 3.07 -7.08 6.84
C PHE A 801 3.69 -7.98 5.76
N GLU A 802 3.49 -9.29 5.86
CA GLU A 802 3.90 -10.27 4.82
C GLU A 802 2.97 -10.26 3.59
N SER A 803 1.78 -9.67 3.74
CA SER A 803 0.79 -9.48 2.69
C SER A 803 -0.11 -8.32 3.03
N THR A 804 -0.67 -7.64 2.03
CA THR A 804 -1.62 -6.54 2.23
C THR A 804 -2.85 -6.99 3.02
N ALA A 805 -3.29 -8.23 2.88
CA ALA A 805 -4.44 -8.79 3.60
C ALA A 805 -4.27 -8.83 5.13
N ARG A 806 -3.03 -8.77 5.64
CA ARG A 806 -2.80 -8.64 7.09
C ARG A 806 -3.32 -7.32 7.67
N LEU A 807 -3.62 -6.32 6.84
CA LEU A 807 -4.32 -5.12 7.29
C LEU A 807 -5.65 -5.44 7.98
N MET A 808 -6.32 -6.54 7.62
CA MET A 808 -7.54 -7.02 8.27
C MET A 808 -7.37 -7.38 9.75
N LYS A 809 -6.13 -7.48 10.25
CA LYS A 809 -5.81 -7.68 11.66
C LYS A 809 -5.60 -6.41 12.45
N VAL A 810 -5.55 -5.25 11.79
CA VAL A 810 -5.45 -3.94 12.45
C VAL A 810 -6.82 -3.61 13.06
N ARG A 811 -7.13 -4.30 14.15
CA ARG A 811 -8.42 -4.25 14.84
C ARG A 811 -8.22 -3.93 16.31
N ASN A 812 -8.99 -2.97 16.81
CA ASN A 812 -9.03 -2.67 18.23
C ASN A 812 -10.33 -3.18 18.83
N LEU A 813 -10.33 -4.21 19.67
CA LEU A 813 -11.56 -4.79 20.22
C LEU A 813 -12.36 -3.84 21.15
N SER A 814 -11.81 -2.69 21.55
CA SER A 814 -12.51 -1.71 22.37
C SER A 814 -13.54 -0.92 21.55
N PRO A 815 -14.83 -0.90 21.94
CA PRO A 815 -15.86 -0.07 21.30
C PRO A 815 -15.55 1.43 21.35
N THR A 816 -14.78 1.88 22.34
CA THR A 816 -14.39 3.30 22.53
C THR A 816 -13.46 3.80 21.44
N TYR A 817 -12.69 2.92 20.82
CA TYR A 817 -11.60 3.26 19.91
C TYR A 817 -11.81 2.66 18.52
N LYS A 818 -13.07 2.62 18.06
CA LYS A 818 -13.42 2.07 16.74
C LYS A 818 -12.65 2.74 15.59
N ASN A 819 -12.26 4.01 15.71
CA ASN A 819 -11.48 4.74 14.69
C ASN A 819 -10.05 4.19 14.50
N TYR A 820 -9.52 3.43 15.47
CA TYR A 820 -8.23 2.75 15.36
C TYR A 820 -8.35 1.36 14.71
N SER A 821 -9.53 1.02 14.20
CA SER A 821 -9.88 -0.31 13.67
C SER A 821 -10.16 -0.22 12.17
N ILE A 822 -9.68 -1.18 11.39
CA ILE A 822 -9.96 -1.25 9.95
C ILE A 822 -11.42 -1.62 9.66
N ASP A 823 -12.05 -2.35 10.58
CA ASP A 823 -13.46 -2.74 10.56
C ASP A 823 -14.34 -1.74 11.33
N CYS A 824 -14.07 -0.44 11.22
CA CYS A 824 -14.76 0.56 12.03
C CYS A 824 -16.24 0.72 11.66
N TYR A 825 -16.60 0.48 10.39
CA TYR A 825 -17.97 0.60 9.90
C TYR A 825 -18.85 -0.54 10.43
N ALA A 826 -18.34 -1.77 10.46
CA ALA A 826 -19.07 -2.92 11.01
C ALA A 826 -19.20 -2.96 12.55
N ARG A 827 -19.17 -1.81 13.21
CA ARG A 827 -19.18 -1.69 14.69
C ARG A 827 -20.02 -0.54 15.21
N ASP A 828 -20.72 0.16 14.34
CA ASP A 828 -21.48 1.33 14.72
C ASP A 828 -22.98 1.08 14.81
N GLY A 829 -23.43 -0.13 14.47
CA GLY A 829 -24.83 -0.54 14.56
C GLY A 829 -25.72 0.08 13.48
N ASN A 830 -25.12 0.70 12.47
CA ASN A 830 -25.80 1.26 11.31
C ASN A 830 -25.44 0.45 10.07
N ASP A 831 -26.24 0.65 9.03
CA ASP A 831 -25.99 0.16 7.69
C ASP A 831 -25.30 1.30 6.92
N LEU A 832 -24.23 0.97 6.22
CA LEU A 832 -23.41 1.88 5.46
C LEU A 832 -24.12 2.23 4.16
N ALA A 833 -24.84 3.36 4.16
CA ALA A 833 -25.53 3.81 2.95
C ALA A 833 -24.61 4.56 1.99
N GLY A 834 -24.37 4.00 0.81
CA GLY A 834 -23.55 4.62 -0.23
C GLY A 834 -22.06 4.57 0.10
N PHE A 835 -21.22 5.24 -0.70
CA PHE A 835 -19.76 5.10 -0.56
C PHE A 835 -19.27 5.32 0.89
N PRO A 836 -18.38 4.47 1.41
CA PRO A 836 -17.58 3.46 0.70
C PRO A 836 -18.24 2.10 0.41
N ASP A 837 -19.51 1.90 0.75
CA ASP A 837 -20.31 0.67 0.54
C ASP A 837 -19.99 -0.04 -0.79
N LEU A 838 -19.83 -1.36 -0.74
CA LEU A 838 -19.62 -2.24 -1.89
C LEU A 838 -20.96 -2.69 -2.51
N SER A 839 -22.06 -2.56 -1.79
CA SER A 839 -23.39 -2.90 -2.25
C SER A 839 -23.93 -1.89 -3.28
N PRO A 840 -24.65 -2.35 -4.33
CA PRO A 840 -25.19 -1.45 -5.34
C PRO A 840 -26.33 -0.57 -4.80
N GLY A 841 -26.15 0.74 -4.73
CA GLY A 841 -27.24 1.69 -4.47
C GLY A 841 -26.82 2.90 -3.62
N THR A 842 -27.80 3.75 -3.27
CA THR A 842 -27.59 4.92 -2.40
C THR A 842 -28.20 4.74 -1.01
N THR A 843 -28.80 3.59 -0.72
CA THR A 843 -29.60 3.36 0.50
C THR A 843 -29.01 2.31 1.43
N GLY A 844 -27.83 1.76 1.13
CA GLY A 844 -27.31 0.56 1.78
C GLY A 844 -28.05 -0.70 1.33
N ASP A 845 -27.64 -1.83 1.89
CA ASP A 845 -28.22 -3.15 1.65
C ASP A 845 -29.18 -3.62 2.79
N GLU A 846 -29.45 -2.72 3.74
CA GLU A 846 -30.25 -2.93 4.96
C GLU A 846 -29.59 -3.89 5.99
N ALA A 847 -28.36 -4.34 5.76
CA ALA A 847 -27.61 -5.24 6.61
C ALA A 847 -26.57 -4.48 7.46
N LYS A 848 -26.87 -4.36 8.76
CA LYS A 848 -26.01 -3.67 9.72
C LYS A 848 -24.86 -4.55 10.19
N ASP A 849 -23.69 -3.95 10.37
CA ASP A 849 -22.48 -4.58 10.91
C ASP A 849 -22.08 -5.87 10.17
N ASP A 850 -22.28 -5.91 8.85
CA ASP A 850 -22.11 -7.10 8.01
C ASP A 850 -20.62 -7.34 7.61
N MET A 851 -20.35 -8.39 6.83
CA MET A 851 -18.98 -8.67 6.40
C MET A 851 -18.45 -7.64 5.40
N GLU A 852 -19.33 -7.04 4.61
CA GLU A 852 -18.96 -6.05 3.62
C GLU A 852 -18.44 -4.77 4.30
N GLU A 853 -19.19 -4.22 5.26
CA GLU A 853 -18.77 -3.07 6.07
C GLU A 853 -17.47 -3.32 6.84
N ARG A 854 -17.24 -4.57 7.25
CA ARG A 854 -16.03 -4.96 7.95
C ARG A 854 -14.80 -4.88 7.04
N ASP A 855 -14.98 -5.22 5.77
CA ASP A 855 -13.92 -5.38 4.78
C ASP A 855 -13.76 -4.15 3.87
N VAL A 856 -14.71 -3.22 3.90
CA VAL A 856 -14.84 -2.10 2.97
C VAL A 856 -13.58 -1.23 2.88
N ILE A 857 -12.94 -0.89 4.00
CA ILE A 857 -11.72 -0.05 3.98
C ILE A 857 -10.58 -0.79 3.27
N PHE A 858 -10.41 -2.08 3.58
CA PHE A 858 -9.40 -2.89 2.93
C PHE A 858 -9.64 -2.99 1.43
N ALA A 859 -10.89 -3.23 1.01
CA ALA A 859 -11.26 -3.22 -0.40
C ALA A 859 -10.86 -1.90 -1.09
N ARG A 860 -11.19 -0.76 -0.50
CA ARG A 860 -10.90 0.56 -1.10
C ARG A 860 -9.40 0.91 -1.18
N ILE A 861 -8.53 0.23 -0.45
CA ILE A 861 -7.09 0.54 -0.44
C ILE A 861 -6.20 -0.58 -0.98
N SER A 862 -6.71 -1.81 -1.16
CA SER A 862 -5.91 -3.02 -1.43
C SER A 862 -5.00 -2.91 -2.66
N ASP A 863 -5.44 -2.17 -3.67
CA ASP A 863 -4.73 -1.98 -4.94
C ASP A 863 -3.79 -0.76 -4.91
N LEU A 864 -3.98 0.13 -3.95
CA LEU A 864 -3.17 1.34 -3.74
C LEU A 864 -1.98 1.09 -2.82
N VAL A 865 -2.05 0.04 -1.99
CA VAL A 865 -0.98 -0.36 -1.08
C VAL A 865 -0.22 -1.56 -1.60
N THR A 866 1.01 -1.72 -1.12
CA THR A 866 1.87 -2.88 -1.34
C THR A 866 2.69 -3.14 -0.07
N VAL A 867 3.35 -4.29 0.02
CA VAL A 867 4.24 -4.65 1.14
C VAL A 867 5.71 -4.61 0.75
N ARG A 868 6.00 -4.17 -0.47
CA ARG A 868 7.32 -4.18 -1.12
C ARG A 868 7.50 -2.92 -1.98
N SER A 869 8.71 -2.72 -2.48
CA SER A 869 9.09 -1.61 -3.34
C SER A 869 10.17 -2.04 -4.32
N ASP A 870 10.24 -1.34 -5.44
CA ASP A 870 11.30 -1.53 -6.41
C ASP A 870 12.20 -0.29 -6.57
N VAL A 871 11.93 0.78 -5.82
CA VAL A 871 12.68 2.04 -5.93
C VAL A 871 13.16 2.50 -4.57
N PHE A 872 14.47 2.78 -4.49
CA PHE A 872 15.14 3.17 -3.26
C PHE A 872 16.04 4.38 -3.48
N THR A 873 16.17 5.21 -2.46
CA THR A 873 17.16 6.28 -2.40
C THR A 873 18.30 5.87 -1.48
N ALA A 874 19.53 5.88 -1.98
CA ALA A 874 20.73 5.64 -1.21
C ALA A 874 21.53 6.94 -0.99
N TYR A 875 21.72 7.31 0.28
CA TYR A 875 22.66 8.33 0.73
C TYR A 875 23.98 7.66 1.06
N ILE A 876 25.06 8.11 0.42
CA ILE A 876 26.38 7.49 0.52
C ILE A 876 27.39 8.54 0.93
N LEU A 877 27.99 8.37 2.10
CA LEU A 877 29.08 9.18 2.59
C LEU A 877 30.37 8.34 2.60
N VAL A 878 31.41 8.81 1.93
CA VAL A 878 32.71 8.12 1.82
C VAL A 878 33.84 8.99 2.35
N ARG A 879 34.85 8.37 2.96
CA ARG A 879 36.02 9.06 3.53
C ARG A 879 37.32 8.27 3.34
N ILE A 880 38.43 8.97 3.10
CA ILE A 880 39.79 8.38 3.12
C ILE A 880 40.48 8.72 4.43
N GLY A 881 40.92 7.70 5.16
CA GLY A 881 41.54 7.85 6.47
C GLY A 881 40.55 8.32 7.54
N THR A 882 40.97 8.33 8.80
CA THR A 882 40.07 8.67 9.90
C THR A 882 39.83 10.18 10.04
N ASN A 883 40.73 11.01 9.49
CA ASN A 883 40.69 12.47 9.49
C ASN A 883 40.88 13.09 8.09
N GLY A 884 40.73 12.30 7.02
CA GLY A 884 40.99 12.76 5.66
C GLY A 884 39.73 13.26 4.94
N PRO A 885 39.83 13.50 3.61
CA PRO A 885 38.74 14.08 2.84
C PRO A 885 37.54 13.13 2.76
N GLN A 886 36.35 13.72 2.65
CA GLN A 886 35.09 12.99 2.49
C GLN A 886 34.27 13.55 1.31
N LYS A 887 33.33 12.74 0.82
CA LYS A 887 32.34 13.15 -0.18
C LYS A 887 31.01 12.45 0.07
N ARG A 888 29.91 13.15 -0.24
CA ARG A 888 28.54 12.62 -0.18
C ARG A 888 27.96 12.45 -1.57
N TYR A 889 27.16 11.41 -1.75
CA TYR A 889 26.43 11.11 -2.97
C TYR A 889 25.00 10.71 -2.64
N ILE A 890 24.10 10.98 -3.58
CA ILE A 890 22.73 10.47 -3.59
C ILE A 890 22.58 9.61 -4.84
N ALA A 891 21.99 8.43 -4.67
CA ALA A 891 21.63 7.54 -5.77
C ALA A 891 20.15 7.17 -5.70
N ILE A 892 19.48 7.20 -6.84
CA ILE A 892 18.12 6.67 -7.00
C ILE A 892 18.23 5.36 -7.76
N LEU A 893 17.81 4.29 -7.12
CA LEU A 893 18.02 2.90 -7.53
C LEU A 893 16.67 2.25 -7.86
N ASP A 894 16.57 1.62 -9.02
CA ASP A 894 15.35 0.99 -9.52
C ASP A 894 15.63 -0.49 -9.87
N ARG A 895 15.08 -1.40 -9.06
CA ARG A 895 15.18 -2.86 -9.25
C ARG A 895 14.02 -3.46 -10.02
N SER A 896 13.10 -2.65 -10.55
CA SER A 896 11.90 -3.15 -11.26
C SER A 896 12.23 -3.93 -12.55
N GLU A 897 13.43 -3.76 -13.10
CA GLU A 897 13.90 -4.48 -14.29
C GLU A 897 14.69 -5.77 -13.96
N VAL A 898 14.91 -6.08 -12.67
CA VAL A 898 15.64 -7.29 -12.21
C VAL A 898 14.72 -8.51 -12.27
N LYS A 899 15.05 -9.50 -13.10
CA LYS A 899 14.29 -10.76 -13.26
C LYS A 899 15.14 -12.01 -13.03
N THR A 900 16.45 -11.86 -13.13
CA THR A 900 17.47 -12.90 -13.02
C THR A 900 18.66 -12.44 -12.15
N PRO A 901 19.45 -13.37 -11.59
CA PRO A 901 20.59 -13.02 -10.74
C PRO A 901 21.72 -12.28 -11.46
N SER A 902 21.74 -12.32 -12.79
CA SER A 902 22.73 -11.60 -13.62
C SER A 902 22.32 -10.18 -13.98
N ASP A 903 21.07 -9.81 -13.71
CA ASP A 903 20.59 -8.46 -13.97
C ASP A 903 21.25 -7.45 -13.03
N LYS A 904 21.11 -6.17 -13.36
CA LYS A 904 21.58 -5.07 -12.51
C LYS A 904 20.44 -4.14 -12.18
N VAL A 905 20.46 -3.62 -10.96
CA VAL A 905 19.66 -2.47 -10.55
C VAL A 905 19.99 -1.28 -11.45
N LYS A 906 18.95 -0.61 -11.91
CA LYS A 906 19.07 0.56 -12.76
C LYS A 906 19.32 1.79 -11.90
N ILE A 907 20.43 2.47 -12.15
CA ILE A 907 20.75 3.73 -11.50
C ILE A 907 20.02 4.84 -12.27
N ARG A 908 18.94 5.37 -11.69
CA ARG A 908 18.13 6.45 -12.27
C ARG A 908 18.78 7.81 -12.12
N ALA A 909 19.45 8.01 -10.98
CA ALA A 909 20.33 9.15 -10.76
C ALA A 909 21.49 8.73 -9.85
N PHE A 910 22.62 9.39 -10.03
CA PHE A 910 23.78 9.32 -9.15
C PHE A 910 24.46 10.68 -9.16
N GLN A 911 24.37 11.41 -8.05
CA GLN A 911 24.76 12.81 -7.97
C GLN A 911 25.68 13.02 -6.77
N TYR A 912 26.80 13.70 -7.01
CA TYR A 912 27.63 14.25 -5.94
C TYR A 912 26.87 15.38 -5.24
N VAL A 913 26.82 15.31 -3.92
CA VAL A 913 26.22 16.31 -3.05
C VAL A 913 27.34 17.16 -2.48
N PRO A 914 27.39 18.47 -2.81
CA PRO A 914 28.31 19.40 -2.17
C PRO A 914 28.06 19.42 -0.66
N ASP A 915 29.14 19.46 0.13
CA ASP A 915 29.08 19.58 1.58
C ASP A 915 28.14 20.72 2.03
N ALA A 916 27.38 20.46 3.10
CA ALA A 916 26.28 21.32 3.51
C ALA A 916 26.72 22.58 4.29
N ARG A 917 27.98 22.64 4.76
CA ARG A 917 28.53 23.71 5.61
C ARG A 917 29.40 24.71 4.86
#